data_AF-A0A9N8E6L4-F1
#
_entry.id   AF-A0A9N8E6L4-F1
#
_cell.length_a   1.000
_cell.length_b   1.000
_cell.length_c   1.000
_cell.angle_alpha   90.00
_cell.angle_beta   90.00
_cell.angle_gamma   90.00
#
_symmetry.space_group_name_H-M   'P 1'
#
loop_
_entity.id
_entity.type
_entity.pdbx_description
1 polymer ?
#
loop_
_entity_poly.entity_id
_entity_poly.type
_entity_poly.pdbx_seq_one_letter_code
_entity_poly.pdbx_strand_id
1 'polypeptide(L)'
;MADDNDEFDSDEASREARERYALSLEQRRKETKDFLASLSSDDDDAEDEELFADPLALARARVHNQLPPDQLLQCSQLSQPPPDYNGDPSQRSLSQFSQPSQLSQPGLATFSPPVVPAQVPAPQDRSLTQVLQTAPLTFVPVLDQAVNLRNWQNHILQMSKGAMPLPPGQLDMLQAYENQRVVTANTAAAANNTLDHSKQASKPAAKRTVRPTANDAEAAAAAPAPAAKKARSRKPKVTEEDKKKQAEEKEKEFLQVNALINQWNSDYRKNIECVEEEDTRSKTGAIHQVAKYFVVRRGTTEEKKYDMASWSNLQLRNFSLKCQIKGGGNLNMFNCRKEIAMWKTMGTMYKATDIPCPQTTLQQRRLNTLMRLINVCFHKRFVHNFIDLNDAKKRKHYEEAHGGSPIKHFFQEVSTFMNDPSNNAELMVLIPDDFGHIEQFKENGDFNVSDYNQQTVKSCHQHMRDLMKARETCMQKGMKASGNHASDFWDYATNKTFTRVRKNEAPLPAKAVLYVNVRCTEYPAIDGKFASMLQDSLKSDSDKDMEGTADSGEKKTTAAKREKAIMERFDTVRDEMKEEQQKTYQQRQQYIAIRQQEMEEERRSKAWDEYRQLGREYNLMTDANNPLNDRYRENIADRLRQLEKILGIKKKKTMVIELSSDSSSDEDVANKQSNKSDNGKE
;
A
#
# COMPACT_ATOMS: atom_id res chain seq x y z
N MET A 1 -53.17 -54.60 -8.78
CA MET A 1 -54.18 -53.82 -9.53
C MET A 1 -54.27 -52.45 -8.89
N ALA A 2 -54.43 -51.42 -9.73
CA ALA A 2 -54.29 -49.99 -9.48
C ALA A 2 -52.84 -49.46 -9.50
N ASP A 3 -52.29 -49.37 -10.72
CA ASP A 3 -51.39 -48.29 -11.13
C ASP A 3 -52.29 -47.11 -11.52
N ASP A 4 -52.05 -45.91 -10.97
CA ASP A 4 -52.58 -44.66 -11.52
C ASP A 4 -51.42 -43.68 -11.73
N ASN A 5 -51.30 -43.25 -12.99
CA ASN A 5 -50.36 -42.26 -13.51
C ASN A 5 -50.84 -40.85 -13.20
N ASP A 6 -50.11 -40.11 -12.35
CA ASP A 6 -50.21 -38.66 -12.24
C ASP A 6 -49.02 -38.02 -12.99
N GLU A 7 -49.12 -37.99 -14.31
CA GLU A 7 -48.26 -37.21 -15.21
C GLU A 7 -49.13 -36.18 -15.94
N PHE A 8 -49.64 -35.18 -15.22
CA PHE A 8 -50.27 -33.99 -15.81
C PHE A 8 -50.08 -32.77 -14.87
N ASP A 9 -49.90 -31.59 -15.46
CA ASP A 9 -49.87 -30.22 -14.88
C ASP A 9 -48.52 -29.45 -14.79
N SER A 10 -47.40 -29.95 -15.28
CA SER A 10 -46.16 -29.12 -15.36
C SER A 10 -46.20 -28.06 -16.48
N ASP A 11 -46.96 -28.31 -17.54
CA ASP A 11 -46.97 -27.45 -18.73
C ASP A 11 -47.92 -26.25 -18.61
N GLU A 12 -49.03 -26.40 -17.88
CA GLU A 12 -49.99 -25.30 -17.62
C GLU A 12 -49.34 -24.22 -16.73
N ALA A 13 -48.65 -24.64 -15.67
CA ALA A 13 -47.90 -23.74 -14.79
C ALA A 13 -46.75 -23.03 -15.54
N SER A 14 -46.09 -23.71 -16.48
CA SER A 14 -45.06 -23.12 -17.32
C SER A 14 -45.63 -22.10 -18.31
N ARG A 15 -46.84 -22.34 -18.84
CA ARG A 15 -47.54 -21.41 -19.73
C ARG A 15 -47.96 -20.15 -18.98
N GLU A 16 -48.56 -20.30 -17.81
CA GLU A 16 -49.02 -19.17 -16.99
C GLU A 16 -47.84 -18.28 -16.54
N ALA A 17 -46.70 -18.87 -16.20
CA ALA A 17 -45.49 -18.13 -15.88
C ALA A 17 -44.95 -17.31 -17.08
N ARG A 18 -45.04 -17.85 -18.31
CA ARG A 18 -44.63 -17.15 -19.53
C ARG A 18 -45.58 -15.99 -19.88
N GLU A 19 -46.88 -16.17 -19.68
CA GLU A 19 -47.88 -15.11 -19.91
C GLU A 19 -47.72 -13.96 -18.90
N ARG A 20 -47.50 -14.26 -17.62
CA ARG A 20 -47.22 -13.23 -16.60
C ARG A 20 -45.94 -12.45 -16.90
N TYR A 21 -44.90 -13.13 -17.39
CA TYR A 21 -43.67 -12.47 -17.80
C TYR A 21 -43.87 -11.57 -19.03
N ALA A 22 -44.62 -12.02 -20.03
CA ALA A 22 -44.94 -11.22 -21.22
C ALA A 22 -45.71 -9.94 -20.87
N LEU A 23 -46.73 -10.04 -20.02
CA LEU A 23 -47.51 -8.89 -19.54
C LEU A 23 -46.64 -7.89 -18.76
N SER A 24 -45.75 -8.38 -17.89
CA SER A 24 -44.82 -7.51 -17.16
C SER A 24 -43.86 -6.76 -18.10
N LEU A 25 -43.44 -7.39 -19.19
CA LEU A 25 -42.52 -6.81 -20.15
C LEU A 25 -43.21 -5.75 -21.02
N GLU A 26 -44.48 -5.98 -21.37
CA GLU A 26 -45.33 -5.02 -22.08
C GLU A 26 -45.66 -3.79 -21.21
N GLN A 27 -45.92 -4.00 -19.91
CA GLN A 27 -46.14 -2.89 -18.97
C GLN A 27 -44.90 -2.01 -18.80
N ARG A 28 -43.69 -2.60 -18.70
CA ARG A 28 -42.44 -1.81 -18.66
C ARG A 28 -42.20 -1.04 -19.96
N ARG A 29 -42.53 -1.62 -21.11
CA ARG A 29 -42.44 -0.91 -22.41
C ARG A 29 -43.38 0.30 -22.45
N LYS A 30 -44.60 0.15 -21.91
CA LYS A 30 -45.55 1.25 -21.78
C LYS A 30 -45.04 2.34 -20.85
N GLU A 31 -44.59 1.99 -19.65
CA GLU A 31 -44.02 2.95 -18.68
C GLU A 31 -42.80 3.70 -19.25
N THR A 32 -41.94 3.01 -20.00
CA THR A 32 -40.79 3.64 -20.67
C THR A 32 -41.25 4.60 -21.77
N LYS A 33 -42.28 4.23 -22.54
CA LYS A 33 -42.84 5.08 -23.59
C LYS A 33 -43.51 6.33 -23.01
N ASP A 34 -44.27 6.17 -21.93
CA ASP A 34 -44.93 7.27 -21.23
C ASP A 34 -43.89 8.21 -20.60
N PHE A 35 -42.81 7.66 -20.02
CA PHE A 35 -41.68 8.45 -19.51
C PHE A 35 -40.99 9.24 -20.62
N LEU A 36 -40.70 8.61 -21.77
CA LEU A 36 -40.09 9.32 -22.91
C LEU A 36 -41.01 10.38 -23.50
N ALA A 37 -42.33 10.14 -23.56
CA ALA A 37 -43.30 11.13 -24.00
C ALA A 37 -43.39 12.32 -23.01
N SER A 38 -43.22 12.07 -21.70
CA SER A 38 -43.15 13.14 -20.70
C SER A 38 -41.87 13.97 -20.77
N LEU A 39 -40.82 13.47 -21.41
CA LEU A 39 -39.58 14.21 -21.67
C LEU A 39 -39.64 15.03 -22.96
N SER A 40 -40.66 14.85 -23.80
CA SER A 40 -40.81 15.53 -25.08
C SER A 40 -41.92 16.59 -25.10
N SER A 41 -42.52 16.94 -23.96
CA SER A 41 -43.67 17.86 -23.90
C SER A 41 -43.33 19.32 -23.61
N ASP A 42 -42.06 19.66 -23.40
CA ASP A 42 -41.70 20.95 -22.76
C ASP A 42 -40.94 21.94 -23.65
N ASP A 43 -40.85 21.73 -24.97
CA ASP A 43 -40.25 22.72 -25.89
C ASP A 43 -41.17 22.98 -27.11
N ASP A 44 -42.27 23.70 -26.88
CA ASP A 44 -42.92 24.50 -27.94
C ASP A 44 -42.14 25.81 -28.08
N ASP A 45 -41.10 25.83 -28.92
CA ASP A 45 -40.56 27.02 -29.60
C ASP A 45 -39.34 26.64 -30.46
N ALA A 46 -39.57 26.28 -31.73
CA ALA A 46 -38.74 26.64 -32.89
C ALA A 46 -39.15 25.80 -34.11
N GLU A 47 -39.74 26.48 -35.10
CA GLU A 47 -39.77 25.98 -36.46
C GLU A 47 -38.32 25.90 -36.98
N ASP A 48 -37.89 24.69 -37.36
CA ASP A 48 -37.02 24.43 -38.50
C ASP A 48 -37.02 22.91 -38.72
N GLU A 49 -37.87 22.46 -39.65
CA GLU A 49 -37.81 21.13 -40.24
C GLU A 49 -36.55 21.02 -41.12
N GLU A 50 -35.63 20.11 -40.79
CA GLU A 50 -35.05 19.11 -41.72
C GLU A 50 -33.86 18.34 -41.08
N LEU A 51 -33.75 17.05 -41.43
CA LEU A 51 -32.69 16.07 -41.12
C LEU A 51 -32.66 15.40 -39.73
N PHE A 52 -33.45 14.33 -39.58
CA PHE A 52 -33.12 13.25 -38.64
C PHE A 52 -32.21 12.21 -39.31
N ALA A 53 -30.93 12.19 -38.89
CA ALA A 53 -30.00 11.09 -39.13
C ALA A 53 -29.94 10.14 -37.92
N ASP A 54 -29.67 8.87 -38.22
CA ASP A 54 -29.59 7.69 -37.35
C ASP A 54 -28.85 7.91 -36.00
N PRO A 55 -29.50 7.68 -34.84
CA PRO A 55 -28.89 7.80 -33.51
C PRO A 55 -27.68 6.86 -33.28
N LEU A 56 -27.52 5.78 -34.06
CA LEU A 56 -26.35 4.89 -33.95
C LEU A 56 -25.05 5.51 -34.52
N ALA A 57 -25.15 6.51 -35.40
CA ALA A 57 -23.98 7.18 -35.96
C ALA A 57 -23.32 8.15 -34.96
N LEU A 58 -24.14 8.80 -34.11
CA LEU A 58 -23.66 9.76 -33.12
C LEU A 58 -22.90 9.10 -31.96
N ALA A 59 -23.25 7.86 -31.62
CA ALA A 59 -22.55 7.06 -30.62
C ALA A 59 -21.16 6.59 -31.09
N ARG A 60 -20.95 6.42 -32.39
CA ARG A 60 -19.64 6.05 -32.95
C ARG A 60 -18.70 7.25 -33.13
N ALA A 61 -19.22 8.46 -33.30
CA ALA A 61 -18.43 9.66 -33.51
C ALA A 61 -17.79 10.23 -32.22
N ARG A 62 -18.28 9.88 -31.03
CA ARG A 62 -17.76 10.42 -29.75
C ARG A 62 -16.52 9.73 -29.19
N VAL A 63 -16.05 8.62 -29.79
CA VAL A 63 -14.85 7.90 -29.32
C VAL A 63 -13.57 8.36 -30.04
N HIS A 64 -13.65 9.20 -31.08
CA HIS A 64 -12.48 9.50 -31.93
C HIS A 64 -11.99 10.95 -32.02
N ASN A 65 -12.55 11.90 -31.26
CA ASN A 65 -12.13 13.30 -31.36
C ASN A 65 -11.62 13.87 -30.03
N GLN A 66 -10.40 13.48 -29.64
CA GLN A 66 -9.50 14.29 -28.81
C GLN A 66 -8.04 13.92 -29.09
N LEU A 67 -7.47 14.37 -30.21
CA LEU A 67 -6.01 14.49 -30.41
C LEU A 67 -5.76 15.46 -31.59
N PRO A 68 -4.77 16.37 -31.52
CA PRO A 68 -4.44 17.28 -32.62
C PRO A 68 -3.74 16.57 -33.80
N PRO A 69 -3.80 17.12 -35.04
CA PRO A 69 -3.39 16.42 -36.26
C PRO A 69 -1.89 16.13 -36.41
N ASP A 70 -1.04 16.78 -35.62
CA ASP A 70 0.42 16.77 -35.84
C ASP A 70 1.17 15.58 -35.19
N GLN A 71 0.46 14.60 -34.60
CA GLN A 71 1.08 13.40 -34.01
C GLN A 71 0.77 12.08 -34.75
N LEU A 72 0.01 12.11 -35.85
CA LEU A 72 -0.32 10.88 -36.60
C LEU A 72 0.71 10.46 -37.65
N LEU A 73 1.85 11.17 -37.77
CA LEU A 73 2.88 10.86 -38.78
C LEU A 73 4.15 10.17 -38.24
N GLN A 74 4.21 9.80 -36.96
CA GLN A 74 5.36 9.07 -36.39
C GLN A 74 5.09 7.63 -35.91
N CYS A 75 3.84 7.15 -35.93
CA CYS A 75 3.53 5.78 -35.49
C CYS A 75 3.47 4.74 -36.63
N SER A 76 3.74 5.12 -37.88
CA SER A 76 3.59 4.24 -39.06
C SER A 76 4.87 3.50 -39.49
N GLN A 77 5.98 3.56 -38.74
CA GLN A 77 7.27 2.98 -39.15
C GLN A 77 7.83 1.88 -38.24
N LEU A 78 7.06 1.32 -37.30
CA LEU A 78 7.52 0.19 -36.46
C LEU A 78 6.53 -0.97 -36.46
N SER A 79 6.33 -1.58 -37.62
CA SER A 79 5.86 -2.96 -37.71
C SER A 79 6.29 -3.59 -39.03
N GLN A 80 7.53 -4.07 -39.07
CA GLN A 80 7.91 -5.13 -39.99
C GLN A 80 8.40 -6.33 -39.17
N PRO A 81 7.95 -7.56 -39.48
CA PRO A 81 8.49 -8.76 -38.87
C PRO A 81 9.89 -9.06 -39.44
N PRO A 82 10.83 -9.62 -38.64
CA PRO A 82 12.10 -10.10 -39.19
C PRO A 82 11.88 -11.37 -40.03
N PRO A 83 12.74 -11.63 -41.01
CA PRO A 83 12.60 -12.78 -41.90
C PRO A 83 13.04 -14.09 -41.24
N ASP A 84 12.49 -15.17 -41.77
CA ASP A 84 12.67 -16.58 -41.44
C ASP A 84 14.06 -16.98 -40.92
N TYR A 85 14.07 -17.76 -39.84
CA TYR A 85 15.22 -18.60 -39.47
C TYR A 85 14.74 -20.05 -39.27
N ASN A 86 14.93 -20.85 -40.32
CA ASN A 86 14.88 -22.31 -40.25
C ASN A 86 16.09 -22.80 -39.43
N GLY A 87 15.85 -23.46 -38.31
CA GLY A 87 16.88 -24.08 -37.47
C GLY A 87 16.32 -25.24 -36.66
N ASP A 88 16.61 -26.46 -37.13
CA ASP A 88 16.31 -27.78 -36.56
C ASP A 88 16.78 -27.93 -35.09
N PRO A 89 15.90 -28.27 -34.13
CA PRO A 89 16.27 -28.51 -32.75
C PRO A 89 16.40 -30.02 -32.49
N SER A 90 17.32 -30.68 -33.16
CA SER A 90 17.79 -31.99 -32.76
C SER A 90 19.31 -31.98 -32.77
N GLN A 91 19.93 -31.63 -31.63
CA GLN A 91 21.28 -32.05 -31.18
C GLN A 91 21.75 -31.22 -29.97
N ARG A 92 21.94 -31.92 -28.84
CA ARG A 92 23.06 -31.83 -27.88
C ARG A 92 22.71 -31.69 -26.38
N SER A 93 22.89 -32.85 -25.77
CA SER A 93 23.28 -33.21 -24.41
C SER A 93 24.32 -32.33 -23.69
N LEU A 94 24.13 -32.26 -22.37
CA LEU A 94 25.10 -32.36 -21.25
C LEU A 94 26.61 -32.37 -21.59
N SER A 95 27.38 -31.41 -21.05
CA SER A 95 28.45 -31.65 -20.05
C SER A 95 29.38 -30.43 -19.80
N GLN A 96 29.54 -30.07 -18.51
CA GLN A 96 30.81 -29.83 -17.77
C GLN A 96 31.82 -28.67 -18.04
N PHE A 97 32.21 -28.07 -16.90
CA PHE A 97 33.52 -27.52 -16.44
C PHE A 97 34.08 -26.14 -16.88
N SER A 98 34.15 -25.26 -15.86
CA SER A 98 35.25 -24.39 -15.36
C SER A 98 36.31 -23.69 -16.25
N GLN A 99 36.44 -22.39 -15.94
CA GLN A 99 37.67 -21.57 -15.74
C GLN A 99 38.39 -20.89 -16.94
N PRO A 100 39.15 -19.79 -16.68
CA PRO A 100 39.22 -18.58 -17.54
C PRO A 100 40.62 -18.29 -18.14
N SER A 101 40.71 -17.36 -19.11
CA SER A 101 41.88 -16.52 -19.48
C SER A 101 41.48 -15.52 -20.56
N GLN A 102 41.61 -14.20 -20.36
CA GLN A 102 42.73 -13.31 -20.75
C GLN A 102 42.90 -13.02 -22.25
N LEU A 103 43.25 -11.74 -22.49
CA LEU A 103 44.00 -11.13 -23.60
C LEU A 103 43.26 -10.42 -24.76
N SER A 104 43.60 -9.11 -24.84
CA SER A 104 43.98 -8.33 -26.03
C SER A 104 42.94 -7.46 -26.75
N GLN A 105 43.16 -6.14 -26.65
CA GLN A 105 42.76 -5.13 -27.64
C GLN A 105 43.56 -5.28 -28.94
N PRO A 106 43.12 -4.64 -30.05
CA PRO A 106 43.78 -3.37 -30.41
C PRO A 106 42.87 -2.34 -31.12
N GLY A 107 43.38 -1.10 -31.28
CA GLY A 107 43.13 -0.32 -32.51
C GLY A 107 42.62 1.11 -32.34
N LEU A 108 43.57 2.06 -32.31
CA LEU A 108 43.39 3.52 -32.41
C LEU A 108 42.90 3.96 -33.80
N ALA A 109 42.05 5.00 -33.85
CA ALA A 109 41.96 5.92 -34.99
C ALA A 109 41.76 7.35 -34.47
N THR A 110 42.81 8.16 -34.63
CA THR A 110 42.87 9.61 -34.39
C THR A 110 42.43 10.37 -35.64
N PHE A 111 41.54 11.36 -35.48
CA PHE A 111 41.30 12.40 -36.49
C PHE A 111 41.78 13.76 -35.96
N SER A 112 42.69 14.39 -36.70
CA SER A 112 43.20 15.75 -36.47
C SER A 112 42.23 16.82 -36.99
N PRO A 113 42.17 18.02 -36.39
CA PRO A 113 41.45 19.17 -36.92
C PRO A 113 42.33 20.06 -37.83
N PRO A 114 41.74 20.85 -38.75
CA PRO A 114 42.48 21.80 -39.56
C PRO A 114 42.69 23.14 -38.82
N VAL A 115 43.61 23.92 -39.40
CA VAL A 115 44.43 24.97 -38.82
C VAL A 115 44.15 26.29 -39.57
N VAL A 116 44.08 27.41 -38.80
CA VAL A 116 44.48 28.82 -39.15
C VAL A 116 43.48 29.70 -39.95
N PRO A 117 43.54 31.07 -39.88
CA PRO A 117 44.34 31.99 -39.05
C PRO A 117 43.53 33.00 -38.19
N ALA A 118 44.27 33.63 -37.27
CA ALA A 118 43.92 34.83 -36.51
C ALA A 118 43.84 36.11 -37.38
N GLN A 119 42.98 37.05 -36.98
CA GLN A 119 43.22 38.49 -37.14
C GLN A 119 42.38 39.30 -36.13
N VAL A 120 43.07 40.12 -35.36
CA VAL A 120 42.56 41.18 -34.45
C VAL A 120 42.50 42.48 -35.26
N PRO A 121 41.44 43.30 -35.13
CA PRO A 121 41.61 44.55 -34.38
C PRO A 121 40.38 45.00 -33.57
N ALA A 122 40.63 45.57 -32.38
CA ALA A 122 39.77 46.61 -31.78
C ALA A 122 40.24 47.99 -32.31
N PRO A 123 39.65 49.17 -31.99
CA PRO A 123 38.52 49.46 -31.09
C PRO A 123 37.49 50.49 -31.66
N GLN A 124 36.40 50.80 -30.95
CA GLN A 124 35.95 52.16 -30.55
C GLN A 124 34.45 52.26 -30.19
N ASP A 125 34.20 53.18 -29.26
CA ASP A 125 32.97 53.61 -28.57
C ASP A 125 31.74 53.94 -29.45
N ARG A 126 30.52 53.72 -28.91
CA ARG A 126 29.48 54.76 -28.68
C ARG A 126 28.11 54.24 -28.19
N SER A 127 27.66 54.82 -27.06
CA SER A 127 26.31 55.27 -26.63
C SER A 127 25.03 54.43 -26.80
N LEU A 128 24.39 54.16 -25.65
CA LEU A 128 22.98 54.40 -25.24
C LEU A 128 21.92 54.69 -26.34
N THR A 129 20.84 53.89 -26.42
CA THR A 129 19.49 54.10 -25.81
C THR A 129 18.37 53.30 -26.56
N GLN A 130 17.53 52.56 -25.80
CA GLN A 130 16.06 52.32 -25.95
C GLN A 130 15.40 51.52 -27.12
N VAL A 131 14.64 50.47 -26.73
CA VAL A 131 13.19 50.17 -26.97
C VAL A 131 12.87 48.67 -27.25
N LEU A 132 12.39 48.02 -26.18
CA LEU A 132 11.31 47.01 -25.99
C LEU A 132 10.86 45.97 -27.06
N GLN A 133 10.79 44.73 -26.55
CA GLN A 133 9.70 43.72 -26.62
C GLN A 133 9.56 42.79 -27.84
N THR A 134 9.85 41.50 -27.64
CA THR A 134 8.87 40.38 -27.57
C THR A 134 9.54 39.10 -27.01
N ALA A 135 8.82 38.35 -26.17
CA ALA A 135 9.25 37.20 -25.33
C ALA A 135 9.26 35.83 -26.11
N PRO A 136 9.54 34.63 -25.52
CA PRO A 136 9.87 34.30 -24.12
C PRO A 136 11.11 33.38 -23.92
N LEU A 137 11.74 33.50 -22.74
CA LEU A 137 12.80 32.60 -22.26
C LEU A 137 12.28 31.75 -21.10
N THR A 138 12.34 30.44 -21.31
CA THR A 138 12.29 29.39 -20.29
C THR A 138 13.63 29.29 -19.52
N PHE A 139 13.55 28.86 -18.26
CA PHE A 139 14.61 28.17 -17.49
C PHE A 139 15.74 28.99 -16.82
N VAL A 140 15.50 29.65 -15.66
CA VAL A 140 16.49 29.81 -14.56
C VAL A 140 15.76 30.14 -13.23
N PRO A 141 15.77 29.26 -12.21
CA PRO A 141 15.96 29.81 -10.84
C PRO A 141 16.87 28.99 -9.90
N VAL A 142 17.37 27.81 -10.30
CA VAL A 142 18.15 26.94 -9.37
C VAL A 142 19.62 27.38 -9.23
N LEU A 143 20.19 28.05 -10.25
CA LEU A 143 21.58 28.53 -10.19
C LEU A 143 21.76 29.75 -9.28
N ASP A 144 20.75 30.60 -9.15
CA ASP A 144 20.87 31.86 -8.42
C ASP A 144 20.89 31.67 -6.90
N GLN A 145 20.23 30.62 -6.39
CA GLN A 145 20.31 30.25 -4.97
C GLN A 145 21.65 29.60 -4.60
N ALA A 146 22.24 28.80 -5.50
CA ALA A 146 23.55 28.19 -5.27
C ALA A 146 24.69 29.20 -5.30
N VAL A 147 24.61 30.21 -6.17
CA VAL A 147 25.57 31.33 -6.23
C VAL A 147 25.46 32.20 -4.97
N ASN A 148 24.24 32.50 -4.51
CA ASN A 148 24.03 33.26 -3.27
C ASN A 148 24.54 32.53 -2.02
N LEU A 149 24.35 31.20 -1.92
CA LEU A 149 24.85 30.42 -0.80
C LEU A 149 26.40 30.37 -0.77
N ARG A 150 27.03 30.27 -1.94
CA ARG A 150 28.49 30.24 -2.07
C ARG A 150 29.11 31.62 -1.79
N ASN A 151 28.45 32.70 -2.21
CA ASN A 151 28.85 34.07 -1.89
C ASN A 151 28.70 34.36 -0.40
N TRP A 152 27.63 33.88 0.23
CA TRP A 152 27.44 34.00 1.68
C TRP A 152 28.49 33.21 2.48
N GLN A 153 28.82 31.98 2.06
CA GLN A 153 29.89 31.19 2.68
C GLN A 153 31.26 31.85 2.53
N ASN A 154 31.58 32.40 1.35
CA ASN A 154 32.82 33.15 1.13
C ASN A 154 32.87 34.44 1.96
N HIS A 155 31.73 35.10 2.16
CA HIS A 155 31.64 36.29 2.99
C HIS A 155 31.89 35.98 4.48
N ILE A 156 31.34 34.88 4.99
CA ILE A 156 31.65 34.41 6.37
C ILE A 156 33.13 34.03 6.51
N LEU A 157 33.72 33.38 5.51
CA LEU A 157 35.13 32.99 5.52
C LEU A 157 36.07 34.21 5.45
N GLN A 158 35.63 35.31 4.83
CA GLN A 158 36.33 36.59 4.83
C GLN A 158 36.17 37.31 6.18
N MET A 159 34.98 37.28 6.79
CA MET A 159 34.75 37.86 8.11
C MET A 159 35.56 37.17 9.22
N SER A 160 35.86 35.88 9.09
CA SER A 160 36.71 35.17 10.06
C SER A 160 38.21 35.50 9.96
N LYS A 161 38.65 36.27 8.95
CA LYS A 161 40.08 36.48 8.64
C LYS A 161 40.62 37.88 8.90
N GLY A 162 39.82 38.85 9.35
CA GLY A 162 40.39 40.16 9.73
C GLY A 162 39.37 41.26 9.94
N ALA A 163 39.68 42.09 10.94
CA ALA A 163 38.87 43.16 11.54
C ALA A 163 38.19 44.11 10.54
N MET A 164 36.86 44.08 10.50
CA MET A 164 36.05 45.27 10.22
C MET A 164 35.01 45.44 11.33
N PRO A 165 34.76 46.67 11.81
CA PRO A 165 33.72 46.92 12.80
C PRO A 165 32.34 46.64 12.20
N LEU A 166 31.52 45.90 12.94
CA LEU A 166 30.13 45.61 12.58
C LEU A 166 29.31 46.90 12.50
N PRO A 167 28.36 47.02 11.54
CA PRO A 167 27.46 48.16 11.47
C PRO A 167 26.65 48.30 12.78
N PRO A 168 26.34 49.53 13.23
CA PRO A 168 25.50 49.75 14.40
C PRO A 168 24.15 49.04 14.22
N GLY A 169 23.75 48.20 15.19
CA GLY A 169 22.49 47.46 15.20
C GLY A 169 22.60 45.95 14.92
N GLN A 170 23.70 45.45 14.34
CA GLN A 170 23.89 43.99 14.19
C GLN A 170 24.39 43.32 15.48
N LEU A 171 25.09 44.06 16.34
CA LEU A 171 25.51 43.55 17.65
C LEU A 171 24.31 43.26 18.56
N ASP A 172 23.29 44.12 18.54
CA ASP A 172 22.07 43.94 19.33
C ASP A 172 21.24 42.75 18.86
N MET A 173 21.20 42.48 17.55
CA MET A 173 20.54 41.26 17.02
C MET A 173 21.29 39.98 17.42
N LEU A 174 22.62 39.98 17.36
CA LEU A 174 23.41 38.83 17.77
C LEU A 174 23.28 38.58 19.28
N GLN A 175 23.23 39.65 20.08
CA GLN A 175 23.04 39.55 21.52
C GLN A 175 21.61 39.11 21.89
N ALA A 176 20.59 39.57 21.15
CA ALA A 176 19.22 39.09 21.30
C ALA A 176 19.09 37.60 20.94
N TYR A 177 19.75 37.15 19.87
CA TYR A 177 19.77 35.75 19.47
C TYR A 177 20.47 34.85 20.50
N GLU A 178 21.62 35.29 21.03
CA GLU A 178 22.35 34.52 22.05
C GLU A 178 21.57 34.46 23.37
N ASN A 179 20.90 35.55 23.76
CA ASN A 179 19.99 35.57 24.91
C ASN A 179 18.82 34.59 24.73
N GLN A 180 18.22 34.54 23.55
CA GLN A 180 17.12 33.61 23.24
C GLN A 180 17.60 32.15 23.27
N ARG A 181 18.82 31.88 22.80
CA ARG A 181 19.45 30.56 22.83
C ARG A 181 19.73 30.09 24.26
N VAL A 182 20.21 30.97 25.14
CA VAL A 182 20.46 30.68 26.56
C VAL A 182 19.14 30.40 27.30
N VAL A 183 18.10 31.19 27.07
CA VAL A 183 16.76 30.96 27.67
C VAL A 183 16.20 29.60 27.24
N THR A 184 16.35 29.24 25.97
CA THR A 184 15.87 27.95 25.45
C THR A 184 16.65 26.78 26.05
N ALA A 185 17.96 26.90 26.20
CA ALA A 185 18.81 25.88 26.83
C ALA A 185 18.46 25.68 28.32
N ASN A 186 18.25 26.77 29.07
CA ASN A 186 17.88 26.72 30.48
C ASN A 186 16.48 26.12 30.70
N THR A 187 15.53 26.41 29.80
CA THR A 187 14.18 25.84 29.84
C THR A 187 14.19 24.33 29.56
N ALA A 188 15.03 23.89 28.61
CA ALA A 188 15.21 22.46 28.33
C ALA A 188 15.89 21.71 29.49
N ALA A 189 16.85 22.34 30.17
CA ALA A 189 17.49 21.78 31.36
C ALA A 189 16.51 21.65 32.54
N ALA A 190 15.65 22.65 32.77
CA ALA A 190 14.61 22.61 33.80
C ALA A 190 13.57 21.50 33.54
N ALA A 191 13.17 21.29 32.29
CA ALA A 191 12.25 20.21 31.92
C ALA A 191 12.83 18.81 32.20
N ASN A 192 14.14 18.62 31.98
CA ASN A 192 14.81 17.34 32.26
C ASN A 192 14.93 17.05 33.76
N ASN A 193 15.22 18.06 34.60
CA ASN A 193 15.28 17.89 36.05
C ASN A 193 13.91 17.56 36.67
N THR A 194 12.82 18.04 36.08
CA THR A 194 11.45 17.76 36.54
C THR A 194 11.02 16.32 36.23
N LEU A 195 11.58 15.73 35.16
CA LEU A 195 11.30 14.34 34.76
C LEU A 195 11.99 13.30 35.67
N ASP A 196 13.15 13.65 36.27
CA ASP A 196 13.91 12.75 37.14
C ASP A 196 13.32 12.65 38.56
N HIS A 197 12.72 13.72 39.10
CA HIS A 197 12.03 13.66 40.39
C HIS A 197 10.71 12.88 40.36
N SER A 198 10.08 12.75 39.20
CA SER A 198 8.85 11.95 39.03
C SER A 198 9.09 10.44 39.10
N LYS A 199 10.33 9.96 38.87
CA LYS A 199 10.66 8.51 38.85
C LYS A 199 11.11 7.94 40.20
N GLN A 200 11.27 8.75 41.24
CA GLN A 200 11.67 8.26 42.58
C GLN A 200 10.49 7.95 43.51
N ALA A 201 9.25 8.29 43.14
CA ALA A 201 8.06 8.07 43.96
C ALA A 201 7.17 6.93 43.40
N SER A 202 7.65 5.69 43.37
CA SER A 202 6.80 4.48 43.39
C SER A 202 7.64 3.19 43.31
N LYS A 203 7.99 2.63 44.46
CA LYS A 203 8.37 1.21 44.59
C LYS A 203 7.64 0.60 45.78
N PRO A 204 6.69 -0.32 45.58
CA PRO A 204 6.15 -1.11 46.67
C PRO A 204 7.10 -2.27 47.00
N ALA A 205 7.26 -2.51 48.31
CA ALA A 205 8.12 -3.53 48.89
C ALA A 205 7.53 -4.94 48.72
N ALA A 206 8.32 -5.87 48.17
CA ALA A 206 8.02 -7.30 48.18
C ALA A 206 9.09 -8.04 48.99
N LYS A 207 8.68 -8.57 50.15
CA LYS A 207 9.42 -9.50 51.01
C LYS A 207 9.76 -10.77 50.22
N ARG A 208 11.02 -11.18 50.22
CA ARG A 208 11.47 -12.49 49.73
C ARG A 208 12.06 -13.29 50.88
N THR A 209 11.32 -14.32 51.28
CA THR A 209 11.67 -15.30 52.31
C THR A 209 12.67 -16.30 51.73
N VAL A 210 13.78 -16.53 52.42
CA VAL A 210 14.82 -17.52 52.09
C VAL A 210 14.48 -18.82 52.82
N ARG A 211 14.55 -19.97 52.12
CA ARG A 211 14.54 -21.31 52.72
C ARG A 211 15.62 -22.15 52.05
N PRO A 212 16.53 -22.80 52.80
CA PRO A 212 17.55 -23.67 52.23
C PRO A 212 17.10 -25.14 52.28
N THR A 213 17.51 -25.93 51.30
CA THR A 213 17.54 -27.39 51.40
C THR A 213 18.88 -27.90 50.88
N ALA A 214 19.51 -28.73 51.70
CA ALA A 214 20.72 -29.50 51.45
C ALA A 214 20.36 -30.93 50.96
N ASN A 215 21.41 -31.67 50.61
CA ASN A 215 21.52 -33.13 50.37
C ASN A 215 21.23 -33.59 48.92
N ASP A 216 21.98 -34.49 48.28
CA ASP A 216 23.18 -35.29 48.60
C ASP A 216 23.78 -35.84 47.27
N ALA A 217 25.08 -36.20 47.32
CA ALA A 217 25.76 -37.42 46.78
C ALA A 217 25.16 -38.14 45.52
N GLU A 218 25.85 -38.76 44.56
CA GLU A 218 27.19 -39.33 44.37
C GLU A 218 27.13 -40.05 42.98
N ALA A 219 28.19 -40.02 42.16
CA ALA A 219 28.52 -41.08 41.20
C ALA A 219 29.89 -40.80 40.54
N ALA A 220 30.83 -41.70 40.79
CA ALA A 220 32.20 -41.70 40.29
C ALA A 220 32.36 -42.49 38.95
N ALA A 221 33.60 -42.45 38.43
CA ALA A 221 34.20 -43.15 37.28
C ALA A 221 34.24 -42.32 35.97
N ALA A 222 35.34 -42.20 35.20
CA ALA A 222 36.65 -42.86 35.20
C ALA A 222 37.72 -41.91 34.62
N ALA A 223 38.97 -42.08 35.07
CA ALA A 223 40.13 -41.32 34.62
C ALA A 223 40.74 -41.85 33.31
N PRO A 224 41.35 -40.99 32.48
CA PRO A 224 42.49 -41.38 31.66
C PRO A 224 43.77 -40.58 31.97
N ALA A 225 44.88 -41.22 31.64
CA ALA A 225 46.28 -40.98 31.99
C ALA A 225 46.89 -39.59 31.66
N PRO A 226 48.00 -39.20 32.32
CA PRO A 226 48.62 -37.89 32.16
C PRO A 226 49.46 -37.82 30.87
N ALA A 227 49.00 -37.02 29.90
CA ALA A 227 49.76 -36.70 28.70
C ALA A 227 50.83 -35.62 28.97
N ALA A 228 52.08 -36.02 28.70
CA ALA A 228 53.30 -35.25 28.44
C ALA A 228 53.26 -33.71 28.66
N LYS A 229 54.08 -33.26 29.63
CA LYS A 229 54.53 -31.88 29.80
C LYS A 229 55.23 -31.40 28.51
N LYS A 230 54.50 -30.68 27.65
CA LYS A 230 55.08 -29.91 26.54
C LYS A 230 55.99 -28.81 27.11
N ALA A 231 57.23 -28.79 26.64
CA ALA A 231 58.22 -27.78 26.95
C ALA A 231 57.65 -26.37 26.69
N ARG A 232 57.61 -25.54 27.75
CA ARG A 232 57.33 -24.10 27.65
C ARG A 232 58.41 -23.46 26.77
N SER A 233 58.08 -23.19 25.51
CA SER A 233 58.92 -22.32 24.69
C SER A 233 58.95 -20.94 25.36
N ARG A 234 60.16 -20.47 25.68
CA ARG A 234 60.38 -19.13 26.20
C ARG A 234 59.93 -18.14 25.13
N LYS A 235 58.81 -17.45 25.36
CA LYS A 235 58.39 -16.31 24.52
C LYS A 235 59.55 -15.31 24.46
N PRO A 236 59.91 -14.80 23.27
CA PRO A 236 60.93 -13.78 23.14
C PRO A 236 60.58 -12.58 24.03
N LYS A 237 61.57 -12.06 24.78
CA LYS A 237 61.44 -10.83 25.57
C LYS A 237 61.19 -9.68 24.59
N VAL A 238 59.94 -9.28 24.43
CA VAL A 238 59.57 -8.01 23.78
C VAL A 238 60.22 -6.89 24.59
N THR A 239 61.11 -6.13 23.97
CA THR A 239 61.78 -4.98 24.59
C THR A 239 60.75 -3.89 24.92
N GLU A 240 61.04 -3.04 25.91
CA GLU A 240 60.14 -1.93 26.25
C GLU A 240 59.94 -0.95 25.08
N GLU A 241 60.95 -0.78 24.24
CA GLU A 241 60.87 0.05 23.03
C GLU A 241 59.83 -0.48 22.04
N ASP A 242 59.75 -1.80 21.84
CA ASP A 242 58.74 -2.42 20.97
C ASP A 242 57.32 -2.20 21.51
N LYS A 243 57.14 -2.22 22.83
CA LYS A 243 55.84 -1.94 23.46
C LYS A 243 55.43 -0.48 23.29
N LYS A 244 56.37 0.45 23.46
CA LYS A 244 56.12 1.89 23.27
C LYS A 244 55.75 2.19 21.82
N LYS A 245 56.51 1.64 20.86
CA LYS A 245 56.22 1.80 19.43
C LYS A 245 54.86 1.24 19.04
N GLN A 246 54.50 0.07 19.57
CA GLN A 246 53.15 -0.51 19.35
C GLN A 246 52.03 0.33 19.98
N ALA A 247 52.27 0.98 21.12
CA ALA A 247 51.28 1.85 21.75
C ALA A 247 51.03 3.11 20.92
N GLU A 248 52.10 3.77 20.46
CA GLU A 248 52.01 4.96 19.59
C GLU A 248 51.33 4.64 18.25
N GLU A 249 51.60 3.46 17.67
CA GLU A 249 50.96 3.01 16.44
C GLU A 249 49.45 2.76 16.63
N LYS A 250 49.06 2.11 17.73
CA LYS A 250 47.64 1.90 18.09
C LYS A 250 46.89 3.20 18.35
N GLU A 251 47.54 4.18 18.97
CA GLU A 251 46.94 5.49 19.20
C GLU A 251 46.72 6.25 17.89
N LYS A 252 47.69 6.21 16.97
CA LYS A 252 47.54 6.76 15.62
C LYS A 252 46.42 6.09 14.84
N GLU A 253 46.31 4.77 14.90
CA GLU A 253 45.22 4.02 14.27
C GLU A 253 43.86 4.40 14.87
N PHE A 254 43.78 4.51 16.20
CA PHE A 254 42.56 4.92 16.91
C PHE A 254 42.08 6.32 16.48
N LEU A 255 42.99 7.30 16.40
CA LEU A 255 42.69 8.65 15.94
C LEU A 255 42.27 8.67 14.46
N GLN A 256 42.94 7.88 13.62
CA GLN A 256 42.60 7.76 12.21
C GLN A 256 41.20 7.19 12.00
N VAL A 257 40.83 6.13 12.74
CA VAL A 257 39.48 5.55 12.69
C VAL A 257 38.42 6.55 13.17
N ASN A 258 38.67 7.31 14.23
CA ASN A 258 37.74 8.35 14.69
C ASN A 258 37.54 9.46 13.66
N ALA A 259 38.60 9.89 12.98
CA ALA A 259 38.50 10.86 11.90
C ALA A 259 37.63 10.33 10.75
N LEU A 260 37.77 9.05 10.39
CA LEU A 260 36.94 8.39 9.38
C LEU A 260 35.46 8.29 9.80
N ILE A 261 35.18 7.90 11.04
CA ILE A 261 33.82 7.86 11.60
C ILE A 261 33.18 9.26 11.57
N ASN A 262 33.95 10.31 11.85
CA ASN A 262 33.45 11.68 11.82
C ASN A 262 33.22 12.20 10.40
N GLN A 263 33.99 11.73 9.42
CA GLN A 263 33.81 12.03 8.00
C GLN A 263 32.75 11.16 7.32
N TRP A 264 32.11 10.24 8.06
CA TRP A 264 31.13 9.32 7.50
C TRP A 264 29.89 10.04 6.95
N ASN A 265 29.41 9.54 5.82
CA ASN A 265 28.17 9.89 5.14
C ASN A 265 27.45 8.58 4.74
N SER A 266 26.12 8.57 4.73
CA SER A 266 25.30 7.44 4.31
C SER A 266 25.64 6.89 2.93
N ASP A 267 26.17 7.71 2.03
CA ASP A 267 26.55 7.28 0.66
C ASP A 267 27.73 6.29 0.64
N TYR A 268 28.51 6.25 1.73
CA TYR A 268 29.61 5.31 1.90
C TYR A 268 29.14 3.93 2.38
N ARG A 269 27.85 3.65 2.42
CA ARG A 269 27.30 2.34 2.81
C ARG A 269 27.89 1.15 2.04
N LYS A 270 28.25 1.36 0.76
CA LYS A 270 28.94 0.37 -0.08
C LYS A 270 30.34 -0.02 0.43
N ASN A 271 30.92 0.79 1.30
CA ASN A 271 32.25 0.58 1.87
C ASN A 271 32.26 -0.37 3.07
N ILE A 272 31.11 -0.79 3.57
CA ILE A 272 31.05 -1.76 4.67
C ILE A 272 31.05 -3.16 4.05
N GLU A 273 31.91 -4.08 4.49
CA GLU A 273 31.88 -5.49 4.10
C GLU A 273 31.32 -6.33 5.25
N CYS A 274 30.40 -7.26 4.94
CA CYS A 274 29.75 -8.11 5.94
C CYS A 274 30.23 -9.55 5.79
N VAL A 275 30.29 -10.27 6.91
CA VAL A 275 30.57 -11.71 6.97
C VAL A 275 29.57 -12.40 7.89
N GLU A 276 29.54 -13.72 7.86
CA GLU A 276 28.85 -14.53 8.86
C GLU A 276 29.77 -14.77 10.07
N GLU A 277 29.26 -14.54 11.28
CA GLU A 277 29.96 -14.74 12.55
C GLU A 277 28.99 -15.40 13.55
N GLU A 278 29.47 -16.38 14.31
CA GLU A 278 28.70 -17.06 15.35
C GLU A 278 28.67 -16.21 16.64
N ASP A 279 27.48 -16.01 17.22
CA ASP A 279 27.37 -15.34 18.52
C ASP A 279 27.82 -16.27 19.66
N THR A 280 29.09 -16.16 20.04
CA THR A 280 29.70 -16.90 21.16
C THR A 280 28.98 -16.73 22.50
N ARG A 281 28.11 -15.72 22.67
CA ARG A 281 27.30 -15.54 23.89
C ARG A 281 25.94 -16.24 23.81
N SER A 282 25.46 -16.53 22.61
CA SER A 282 24.21 -17.26 22.43
C SER A 282 24.45 -18.74 22.70
N LYS A 283 23.60 -19.34 23.52
CA LYS A 283 23.62 -20.80 23.76
C LYS A 283 23.34 -21.62 22.50
N THR A 284 22.73 -21.01 21.49
CA THR A 284 22.27 -21.69 20.28
C THR A 284 23.33 -21.75 19.19
N GLY A 285 24.49 -21.08 19.34
CA GLY A 285 25.48 -20.97 18.27
C GLY A 285 24.91 -20.36 17.00
N ALA A 286 24.01 -19.38 17.13
CA ALA A 286 23.35 -18.78 15.98
C ALA A 286 24.36 -18.00 15.13
N ILE A 287 24.40 -18.31 13.84
CA ILE A 287 25.20 -17.60 12.85
C ILE A 287 24.47 -16.32 12.47
N HIS A 288 25.17 -15.18 12.52
CA HIS A 288 24.63 -13.88 12.16
C HIS A 288 25.50 -13.17 11.15
N GLN A 289 24.88 -12.40 10.25
CA GLN A 289 25.61 -11.48 9.38
C GLN A 289 26.05 -10.26 10.19
N VAL A 290 27.35 -9.98 10.21
CA VAL A 290 27.99 -8.88 10.96
C VAL A 290 28.93 -8.07 10.09
N ALA A 291 29.11 -6.79 10.40
CA ALA A 291 29.98 -5.89 9.66
C ALA A 291 31.42 -6.16 10.09
N LYS A 292 32.26 -6.62 9.15
CA LYS A 292 33.64 -7.00 9.42
C LYS A 292 34.62 -5.92 9.04
N TYR A 293 34.49 -5.36 7.85
CA TYR A 293 35.44 -4.38 7.35
C TYR A 293 34.78 -3.07 6.97
N PHE A 294 35.53 -2.00 7.15
CA PHE A 294 35.24 -0.68 6.62
C PHE A 294 36.31 -0.31 5.59
N VAL A 295 35.91 -0.17 4.32
CA VAL A 295 36.82 0.00 3.17
C VAL A 295 36.88 1.47 2.76
N VAL A 296 38.03 2.10 2.94
CA VAL A 296 38.22 3.49 2.51
C VAL A 296 38.87 3.50 1.13
N ARG A 297 38.12 3.98 0.12
CA ARG A 297 38.62 4.23 -1.23
C ARG A 297 38.99 5.71 -1.36
N ARG A 298 40.27 6.03 -1.38
CA ARG A 298 40.77 7.43 -1.40
C ARG A 298 41.23 7.89 -2.79
N GLY A 299 40.56 7.47 -3.87
CA GLY A 299 40.89 7.86 -5.25
C GLY A 299 42.25 7.38 -5.77
N THR A 300 43.14 6.95 -4.89
CA THR A 300 44.34 6.17 -5.17
C THR A 300 43.95 4.70 -5.33
N THR A 301 44.71 3.95 -6.13
CA THR A 301 44.50 2.52 -6.44
C THR A 301 44.55 1.60 -5.21
N GLU A 302 44.95 2.11 -4.05
CA GLU A 302 45.06 1.36 -2.80
C GLU A 302 43.77 1.42 -1.98
N GLU A 303 43.08 0.29 -1.86
CA GLU A 303 41.95 0.12 -0.93
C GLU A 303 42.48 -0.20 0.47
N LYS A 304 42.24 0.67 1.46
CA LYS A 304 42.56 0.38 2.87
C LYS A 304 41.34 -0.18 3.60
N LYS A 305 41.45 -1.41 4.10
CA LYS A 305 40.42 -2.09 4.89
C LYS A 305 40.72 -1.95 6.39
N TYR A 306 39.75 -1.49 7.16
CA TYR A 306 39.81 -1.44 8.62
C TYR A 306 38.93 -2.54 9.21
N ASP A 307 39.51 -3.44 10.02
CA ASP A 307 38.76 -4.48 10.70
C ASP A 307 37.96 -3.88 11.87
N MET A 308 36.64 -4.01 11.82
CA MET A 308 35.74 -3.50 12.85
C MET A 308 35.82 -4.32 14.14
N ALA A 309 36.38 -5.54 14.11
CA ALA A 309 36.64 -6.32 15.32
C ALA A 309 37.82 -5.76 16.14
N SER A 310 38.73 -5.00 15.51
CA SER A 310 39.83 -4.32 16.22
C SER A 310 39.42 -2.98 16.82
N TRP A 311 38.23 -2.46 16.48
CA TRP A 311 37.73 -1.19 16.98
C TRP A 311 37.31 -1.30 18.45
N SER A 312 37.45 -0.21 19.18
CA SER A 312 36.91 -0.11 20.53
C SER A 312 35.37 -0.10 20.52
N ASN A 313 34.77 -0.55 21.63
CA ASN A 313 33.31 -0.52 21.79
C ASN A 313 32.75 0.91 21.63
N LEU A 314 33.47 1.94 22.10
CA LEU A 314 33.07 3.34 21.95
C LEU A 314 33.05 3.77 20.46
N GLN A 315 34.06 3.39 19.68
CA GLN A 315 34.09 3.65 18.23
C GLN A 315 32.92 2.99 17.51
N LEU A 316 32.64 1.72 17.79
CA LEU A 316 31.51 1.00 17.19
C LEU A 316 30.15 1.61 17.57
N ARG A 317 29.98 2.03 18.82
CA ARG A 317 28.76 2.73 19.28
C ARG A 317 28.59 4.07 18.58
N ASN A 318 29.64 4.88 18.50
CA ASN A 318 29.61 6.17 17.79
C ASN A 318 29.29 5.98 16.31
N PHE A 319 29.92 4.98 15.67
CA PHE A 319 29.64 4.65 14.28
C PHE A 319 28.20 4.14 14.08
N SER A 320 27.68 3.32 15.01
CA SER A 320 26.28 2.88 14.99
C SER A 320 25.30 4.06 15.07
N LEU A 321 25.59 5.06 15.91
CA LEU A 321 24.79 6.29 16.01
C LEU A 321 24.88 7.12 14.73
N LYS A 322 26.04 7.19 14.07
CA LYS A 322 26.22 7.83 12.76
C LYS A 322 25.44 7.10 11.64
N CYS A 323 25.28 5.79 11.75
CA CYS A 323 24.37 4.99 10.93
C CYS A 323 22.88 5.12 11.32
N GLN A 324 22.55 5.99 12.29
CA GLN A 324 21.18 6.19 12.80
C GLN A 324 20.53 4.95 13.41
N ILE A 325 21.33 4.01 13.93
CA ILE A 325 20.83 2.80 14.59
C ILE A 325 20.26 3.16 15.96
N LYS A 326 18.96 2.94 16.15
CA LYS A 326 18.25 3.26 17.40
C LYS A 326 18.83 2.45 18.57
N GLY A 327 19.24 3.14 19.63
CA GLY A 327 19.85 2.51 20.81
C GLY A 327 21.31 2.08 20.61
N GLY A 328 21.94 2.44 19.49
CA GLY A 328 23.32 2.07 19.15
C GLY A 328 24.36 2.39 20.24
N GLY A 329 24.13 3.45 21.03
CA GLY A 329 25.00 3.86 22.14
C GLY A 329 25.13 2.84 23.28
N ASN A 330 24.17 1.91 23.42
CA ASN A 330 24.12 0.95 24.53
C ASN A 330 24.46 -0.49 24.11
N LEU A 331 24.71 -0.74 22.81
CA LEU A 331 24.98 -2.07 22.30
C LEU A 331 26.40 -2.54 22.66
N ASN A 332 26.63 -3.86 22.65
CA ASN A 332 27.97 -4.43 22.75
C ASN A 332 28.62 -4.49 21.35
N MET A 333 29.92 -4.79 21.26
CA MET A 333 30.66 -4.77 19.99
C MET A 333 30.03 -5.68 18.92
N PHE A 334 29.63 -6.90 19.30
CA PHE A 334 28.97 -7.84 18.40
C PHE A 334 27.64 -7.30 17.89
N ASN A 335 26.79 -6.79 18.78
CA ASN A 335 25.49 -6.21 18.45
C ASN A 335 25.63 -4.94 17.59
N CYS A 336 26.62 -4.07 17.86
CA CYS A 336 26.91 -2.95 16.97
C CYS A 336 27.22 -3.44 15.54
N ARG A 337 28.16 -4.40 15.39
CA ARG A 337 28.53 -4.93 14.07
C ARG A 337 27.35 -5.65 13.38
N LYS A 338 26.52 -6.37 14.13
CA LYS A 338 25.29 -7.01 13.66
C LYS A 338 24.27 -5.98 13.16
N GLU A 339 23.97 -4.96 13.95
CA GLU A 339 23.03 -3.89 13.57
C GLU A 339 23.56 -3.06 12.39
N ILE A 340 24.87 -2.83 12.30
CA ILE A 340 25.49 -2.14 11.15
C ILE A 340 25.41 -3.00 9.89
N ALA A 341 25.67 -4.30 9.99
CA ALA A 341 25.46 -5.22 8.87
C ALA A 341 24.01 -5.22 8.44
N MET A 342 23.10 -5.33 9.40
CA MET A 342 21.68 -5.30 9.17
C MET A 342 21.28 -3.97 8.52
N TRP A 343 21.80 -2.81 8.96
CA TRP A 343 21.60 -1.53 8.29
C TRP A 343 22.16 -1.51 6.85
N LYS A 344 23.32 -2.14 6.61
CA LYS A 344 23.98 -2.27 5.29
C LYS A 344 23.34 -3.32 4.36
N THR A 345 22.60 -4.27 4.90
CA THR A 345 21.79 -5.22 4.10
C THR A 345 20.37 -4.68 3.93
N MET A 346 19.83 -4.05 4.97
CA MET A 346 18.45 -3.56 5.02
C MET A 346 18.17 -2.49 4.01
N GLY A 347 19.10 -1.65 3.60
CA GLY A 347 18.93 -0.72 2.48
C GLY A 347 19.27 -1.23 1.10
N THR A 348 19.75 -2.45 1.00
CA THR A 348 19.62 -3.23 -0.23
C THR A 348 18.23 -3.86 -0.24
N MET A 349 17.75 -4.31 0.92
CA MET A 349 16.35 -4.71 1.11
C MET A 349 15.36 -3.52 1.12
N TYR A 350 15.74 -2.28 1.43
CA TYR A 350 14.84 -1.11 1.43
C TYR A 350 14.40 -0.81 0.00
N LYS A 351 15.25 -1.16 -0.98
CA LYS A 351 14.91 -1.13 -2.40
C LYS A 351 14.05 -2.32 -2.84
N ALA A 352 13.90 -3.36 -2.02
CA ALA A 352 13.27 -4.63 -2.40
C ALA A 352 12.10 -5.06 -1.48
N THR A 353 11.91 -4.49 -0.29
CA THR A 353 10.99 -5.01 0.76
C THR A 353 10.29 -3.93 1.61
N ASP A 354 10.03 -2.72 1.11
CA ASP A 354 9.13 -1.74 1.78
C ASP A 354 9.42 -1.44 3.27
N ILE A 355 10.68 -1.53 3.71
CA ILE A 355 11.05 -1.08 5.05
C ILE A 355 11.17 0.48 4.96
N PRO A 356 10.83 1.28 5.99
CA PRO A 356 10.77 2.73 5.82
C PRO A 356 12.14 3.37 5.56
N CYS A 357 12.24 4.29 4.60
CA CYS A 357 13.48 4.98 4.26
C CYS A 357 14.02 5.73 5.49
N PRO A 358 15.29 5.51 5.90
CA PRO A 358 15.85 6.14 7.09
C PRO A 358 16.00 7.66 6.95
N GLN A 359 16.06 8.16 5.72
CA GLN A 359 16.16 9.60 5.44
C GLN A 359 14.84 10.35 5.68
N THR A 360 13.74 9.61 5.78
CA THR A 360 12.41 10.21 5.85
C THR A 360 12.00 10.47 7.29
N THR A 361 11.63 11.72 7.55
CA THR A 361 11.22 12.14 8.89
C THR A 361 9.97 11.37 9.33
N LEU A 362 9.75 11.28 10.64
CA LEU A 362 8.56 10.60 11.18
C LEU A 362 7.26 11.26 10.70
N GLN A 363 7.26 12.59 10.55
CA GLN A 363 6.10 13.34 10.06
C GLN A 363 5.82 13.05 8.59
N GLN A 364 6.88 12.99 7.78
CA GLN A 364 6.81 12.67 6.37
C GLN A 364 6.29 11.24 6.15
N ARG A 365 6.80 10.26 6.90
CA ARG A 365 6.28 8.88 6.87
C ARG A 365 4.83 8.79 7.32
N ARG A 366 4.43 9.58 8.33
CA ARG A 366 3.01 9.67 8.74
C ARG A 366 2.15 10.19 7.60
N LEU A 367 2.58 11.25 6.91
CA LEU A 367 1.90 11.76 5.72
C LEU A 367 1.79 10.68 4.64
N ASN A 368 2.91 10.08 4.22
CA ASN A 368 2.96 9.02 3.21
C ASN A 368 2.00 7.86 3.54
N THR A 369 2.00 7.43 4.80
CA THR A 369 1.11 6.37 5.31
C THR A 369 -0.36 6.74 5.16
N LEU A 370 -0.74 7.98 5.49
CA LEU A 370 -2.12 8.44 5.37
C LEU A 370 -2.55 8.58 3.90
N MET A 371 -1.69 9.12 3.04
CA MET A 371 -1.95 9.22 1.59
C MET A 371 -2.17 7.83 0.98
N ARG A 372 -1.31 6.87 1.33
CA ARG A 372 -1.45 5.48 0.88
C ARG A 372 -2.74 4.83 1.38
N LEU A 373 -3.09 5.03 2.65
CA LEU A 373 -4.34 4.52 3.22
C LEU A 373 -5.57 5.08 2.49
N ILE A 374 -5.56 6.38 2.14
CA ILE A 374 -6.60 7.01 1.33
C ILE A 374 -6.69 6.31 -0.04
N ASN A 375 -5.56 6.11 -0.73
CA ASN A 375 -5.54 5.40 -2.01
C ASN A 375 -6.17 4.00 -1.92
N VAL A 376 -5.88 3.24 -0.85
CA VAL A 376 -6.46 1.90 -0.65
C VAL A 376 -7.97 1.97 -0.44
N CYS A 377 -8.45 2.82 0.48
CA CYS A 377 -9.89 2.87 0.81
C CYS A 377 -10.76 3.37 -0.35
N PHE A 378 -10.23 4.23 -1.20
CA PHE A 378 -10.92 4.71 -2.41
C PHE A 378 -10.56 3.92 -3.66
N HIS A 379 -9.80 2.84 -3.53
CA HIS A 379 -9.50 1.96 -4.65
C HIS A 379 -10.78 1.27 -5.16
N LYS A 380 -10.84 0.98 -6.46
CA LYS A 380 -12.04 0.39 -7.12
C LYS A 380 -12.51 -0.90 -6.44
N ARG A 381 -11.57 -1.69 -5.90
CA ARG A 381 -11.86 -2.92 -5.15
C ARG A 381 -12.56 -2.67 -3.81
N PHE A 382 -12.30 -1.55 -3.15
CA PHE A 382 -12.75 -1.27 -1.79
C PHE A 382 -13.90 -0.26 -1.73
N VAL A 383 -14.08 0.57 -2.77
CA VAL A 383 -15.04 1.68 -2.76
C VAL A 383 -16.47 1.24 -2.39
N HIS A 384 -16.98 0.16 -2.97
CA HIS A 384 -18.33 -0.34 -2.70
C HIS A 384 -18.48 -0.85 -1.25
N ASN A 385 -17.51 -1.64 -0.80
CA ASN A 385 -17.50 -2.13 0.58
C ASN A 385 -17.38 -0.98 1.58
N PHE A 386 -16.59 0.05 1.23
CA PHE A 386 -16.39 1.23 2.08
C PHE A 386 -17.67 2.07 2.20
N ILE A 387 -18.44 2.22 1.12
CA ILE A 387 -19.78 2.84 1.12
C ILE A 387 -20.73 2.03 2.03
N ASP A 388 -20.73 0.71 1.87
CA ASP A 388 -21.63 -0.19 2.59
C ASP A 388 -21.32 -0.30 4.09
N LEU A 389 -20.07 -0.08 4.51
CA LEU A 389 -19.69 -0.10 5.92
C LEU A 389 -20.51 0.88 6.78
N ASN A 390 -20.91 2.00 6.20
CA ASN A 390 -21.60 3.08 6.90
C ASN A 390 -23.12 3.00 6.79
N ASP A 391 -23.65 2.06 6.03
CA ASP A 391 -25.08 1.84 5.96
C ASP A 391 -25.55 1.06 7.20
N ALA A 392 -26.18 1.77 8.15
CA ALA A 392 -26.66 1.18 9.40
C ALA A 392 -27.63 0.01 9.18
N LYS A 393 -28.46 0.07 8.12
CA LYS A 393 -29.41 -1.01 7.79
C LYS A 393 -28.67 -2.24 7.28
N LYS A 394 -27.70 -2.05 6.37
CA LYS A 394 -26.89 -3.18 5.85
C LYS A 394 -25.94 -3.74 6.89
N ARG A 395 -25.41 -2.91 7.81
CA ARG A 395 -24.45 -3.35 8.85
C ARG A 395 -25.05 -4.43 9.74
N LYS A 396 -26.29 -4.24 10.20
CA LYS A 396 -27.00 -5.24 11.02
C LYS A 396 -27.10 -6.59 10.31
N HIS A 397 -27.47 -6.57 9.02
CA HIS A 397 -27.56 -7.79 8.22
C HIS A 397 -26.21 -8.46 7.96
N TYR A 398 -25.14 -7.69 7.82
CA TYR A 398 -23.79 -8.25 7.67
C TYR A 398 -23.32 -8.93 8.96
N GLU A 399 -23.53 -8.29 10.11
CA GLU A 399 -23.18 -8.83 11.43
C GLU A 399 -23.95 -10.14 11.73
N GLU A 400 -25.24 -10.18 11.38
CA GLU A 400 -26.09 -11.38 11.50
C GLU A 400 -25.64 -12.53 10.58
N ALA A 401 -25.22 -12.23 9.34
CA ALA A 401 -24.91 -13.26 8.35
C ALA A 401 -23.49 -13.85 8.47
N HIS A 402 -22.50 -13.07 8.90
CA HIS A 402 -21.08 -13.46 8.84
C HIS A 402 -20.43 -13.68 10.21
N GLY A 403 -21.17 -13.52 11.31
CA GLY A 403 -20.68 -13.79 12.67
C GLY A 403 -19.51 -12.88 13.11
N GLY A 404 -19.38 -11.69 12.52
CA GLY A 404 -18.27 -10.78 12.77
C GLY A 404 -18.55 -9.34 12.37
N SER A 405 -17.71 -8.41 12.84
CA SER A 405 -17.85 -6.99 12.51
C SER A 405 -17.40 -6.74 11.06
N PRO A 406 -18.28 -6.29 10.16
CA PRO A 406 -17.92 -5.99 8.77
C PRO A 406 -16.82 -4.91 8.68
N ILE A 407 -16.82 -3.97 9.63
CA ILE A 407 -15.77 -2.95 9.77
C ILE A 407 -14.40 -3.61 10.00
N LYS A 408 -14.32 -4.59 10.91
CA LYS A 408 -13.06 -5.29 11.18
C LYS A 408 -12.58 -6.06 9.95
N HIS A 409 -13.48 -6.73 9.23
CA HIS A 409 -13.14 -7.48 8.02
C HIS A 409 -12.63 -6.55 6.92
N PHE A 410 -13.36 -5.47 6.63
CA PHE A 410 -12.94 -4.48 5.65
C PHE A 410 -11.55 -3.91 5.97
N PHE A 411 -11.32 -3.46 7.20
CA PHE A 411 -10.01 -2.90 7.56
C PHE A 411 -8.90 -3.96 7.66
N GLN A 412 -9.25 -5.24 7.78
CA GLN A 412 -8.30 -6.35 7.63
C GLN A 412 -7.85 -6.51 6.18
N GLU A 413 -8.78 -6.46 5.24
CA GLU A 413 -8.45 -6.46 3.81
C GLU A 413 -7.65 -5.22 3.42
N VAL A 414 -8.06 -4.03 3.86
CA VAL A 414 -7.33 -2.77 3.63
C VAL A 414 -5.91 -2.83 4.19
N SER A 415 -5.74 -3.29 5.44
CA SER A 415 -4.42 -3.43 6.07
C SER A 415 -3.54 -4.43 5.32
N THR A 416 -4.10 -5.55 4.88
CA THR A 416 -3.39 -6.55 4.09
C THR A 416 -2.96 -5.98 2.74
N PHE A 417 -3.88 -5.33 2.03
CA PHE A 417 -3.65 -4.76 0.71
C PHE A 417 -2.64 -3.60 0.73
N MET A 418 -2.75 -2.73 1.74
CA MET A 418 -1.86 -1.59 1.93
C MET A 418 -0.41 -2.01 2.18
N ASN A 419 -0.22 -3.05 2.99
CA ASN A 419 1.10 -3.54 3.42
C ASN A 419 1.73 -4.52 2.42
N ASP A 420 1.00 -4.92 1.39
CA ASP A 420 1.47 -5.85 0.38
C ASP A 420 2.28 -5.09 -0.70
N PRO A 421 3.59 -5.36 -0.82
CA PRO A 421 4.45 -4.66 -1.76
C PRO A 421 4.04 -4.86 -3.23
N SER A 422 3.33 -5.93 -3.58
CA SER A 422 2.87 -6.14 -4.97
C SER A 422 1.89 -5.06 -5.43
N ASN A 423 1.21 -4.40 -4.47
CA ASN A 423 0.22 -3.37 -4.76
C ASN A 423 0.83 -1.96 -4.81
N ASN A 424 2.16 -1.82 -4.68
CA ASN A 424 2.83 -0.52 -4.66
C ASN A 424 2.55 0.32 -5.90
N ALA A 425 2.63 -0.27 -7.10
CA ALA A 425 2.42 0.46 -8.34
C ALA A 425 1.03 1.10 -8.40
N GLU A 426 0.01 0.39 -7.95
CA GLU A 426 -1.37 0.86 -7.91
C GLU A 426 -1.60 1.90 -6.81
N LEU A 427 -0.98 1.71 -5.65
CA LEU A 427 -1.14 2.59 -4.49
C LEU A 427 -0.28 3.86 -4.54
N MET A 428 0.63 3.99 -5.51
CA MET A 428 1.42 5.20 -5.76
C MET A 428 0.69 6.25 -6.60
N VAL A 429 -0.43 5.88 -7.24
CA VAL A 429 -1.18 6.79 -8.11
C VAL A 429 -1.84 7.88 -7.25
N LEU A 430 -1.61 9.13 -7.62
CA LEU A 430 -2.20 10.31 -7.00
C LEU A 430 -3.16 10.94 -7.98
N ILE A 431 -4.33 11.33 -7.49
CA ILE A 431 -5.31 12.05 -8.28
C ILE A 431 -5.03 13.55 -8.13
N PRO A 432 -4.93 14.31 -9.24
CA PRO A 432 -4.75 15.75 -9.19
C PRO A 432 -5.98 16.42 -8.56
N ASP A 433 -5.78 17.55 -7.90
CA ASP A 433 -6.84 18.41 -7.39
C ASP A 433 -7.09 19.59 -8.33
N ASP A 434 -8.30 20.16 -8.28
CA ASP A 434 -8.72 21.26 -9.15
C ASP A 434 -7.84 22.52 -9.02
N PHE A 435 -7.18 22.68 -7.87
CA PHE A 435 -6.29 23.82 -7.56
C PHE A 435 -4.80 23.51 -7.73
N GLY A 436 -4.43 22.28 -8.11
CA GLY A 436 -3.05 21.87 -8.41
C GLY A 436 -2.11 21.71 -7.21
N HIS A 437 -2.60 21.78 -5.97
CA HIS A 437 -1.75 21.60 -4.77
C HIS A 437 -1.13 20.21 -4.70
N ILE A 438 -1.88 19.16 -5.06
CA ILE A 438 -1.41 17.78 -5.02
C ILE A 438 -0.29 17.55 -6.05
N GLU A 439 -0.43 18.15 -7.24
CA GLU A 439 0.61 18.13 -8.26
C GLU A 439 1.85 18.89 -7.79
N GLN A 440 1.68 20.09 -7.23
CA GLN A 440 2.79 20.88 -6.68
C GLN A 440 3.54 20.11 -5.58
N PHE A 441 2.82 19.43 -4.67
CA PHE A 441 3.46 18.61 -3.63
C PHE A 441 4.22 17.42 -4.23
N LYS A 442 3.68 16.79 -5.28
CA LYS A 442 4.37 15.70 -5.98
C LYS A 442 5.65 16.20 -6.66
N GLU A 443 5.60 17.33 -7.35
CA GLU A 443 6.75 17.96 -8.00
C GLU A 443 7.84 18.37 -7.01
N ASN A 444 7.44 18.89 -5.84
CA ASN A 444 8.35 19.27 -4.77
C ASN A 444 8.98 18.07 -4.03
N GLY A 445 8.54 16.83 -4.32
CA GLY A 445 8.96 15.64 -3.57
C GLY A 445 8.49 15.66 -2.11
N ASP A 446 7.39 16.36 -1.83
CA ASP A 446 6.86 16.58 -0.50
C ASP A 446 6.26 15.33 0.15
N PHE A 447 6.11 14.24 -0.57
CA PHE A 447 5.75 12.94 -0.03
C PHE A 447 6.16 11.83 -0.98
N ASN A 448 6.35 10.63 -0.43
CA ASN A 448 6.68 9.43 -1.18
C ASN A 448 5.78 8.29 -0.67
N VAL A 449 4.74 7.96 -1.42
CA VAL A 449 3.71 6.97 -1.01
C VAL A 449 4.27 5.55 -0.88
N SER A 450 5.44 5.28 -1.47
CA SER A 450 6.18 4.02 -1.30
C SER A 450 6.91 3.91 0.04
N ASP A 451 7.14 5.04 0.73
CA ASP A 451 7.82 5.08 2.01
C ASP A 451 6.83 5.32 3.15
N TYR A 452 6.15 4.25 3.55
CA TYR A 452 5.09 4.25 4.55
C TYR A 452 5.43 3.35 5.74
N ASN A 453 4.73 3.53 6.85
CA ASN A 453 4.76 2.57 7.95
C ASN A 453 3.69 1.51 7.72
N GLN A 454 4.03 0.24 7.88
CA GLN A 454 3.04 -0.83 7.89
C GLN A 454 1.95 -0.55 8.92
N GLN A 455 0.71 -0.80 8.53
CA GLN A 455 -0.46 -0.50 9.35
C GLN A 455 -1.13 -1.78 9.82
N THR A 456 -1.67 -1.73 11.04
CA THR A 456 -2.54 -2.79 11.56
C THR A 456 -4.00 -2.47 11.21
N VAL A 457 -4.88 -3.47 11.28
CA VAL A 457 -6.33 -3.30 11.15
C VAL A 457 -6.86 -2.13 12.01
N LYS A 458 -6.42 -2.07 13.27
CA LYS A 458 -6.83 -1.01 14.22
C LYS A 458 -6.33 0.37 13.79
N SER A 459 -5.08 0.47 13.34
CA SER A 459 -4.51 1.76 12.95
C SER A 459 -5.07 2.26 11.61
N CYS A 460 -5.33 1.38 10.63
CA CYS A 460 -6.04 1.72 9.40
C CYS A 460 -7.42 2.31 9.68
N HIS A 461 -8.24 1.59 10.45
CA HIS A 461 -9.59 2.03 10.81
C HIS A 461 -9.55 3.40 11.49
N GLN A 462 -8.67 3.53 12.48
CA GLN A 462 -8.59 4.73 13.28
C GLN A 462 -8.07 5.94 12.49
N HIS A 463 -7.04 5.78 11.65
CA HIS A 463 -6.52 6.85 10.81
C HIS A 463 -7.55 7.32 9.79
N MET A 464 -8.27 6.40 9.15
CA MET A 464 -9.33 6.76 8.20
C MET A 464 -10.47 7.51 8.89
N ARG A 465 -10.89 7.06 10.08
CA ARG A 465 -11.88 7.77 10.90
C ARG A 465 -11.43 9.19 11.26
N ASP A 466 -10.17 9.36 11.64
CA ASP A 466 -9.65 10.69 11.97
C ASP A 466 -9.55 11.58 10.73
N LEU A 467 -9.15 11.06 9.57
CA LEU A 467 -9.13 11.80 8.30
C LEU A 467 -10.53 12.33 7.94
N MET A 468 -11.55 11.49 7.98
CA MET A 468 -12.93 11.90 7.69
C MET A 468 -13.44 12.94 8.70
N LYS A 469 -13.10 12.79 9.99
CA LYS A 469 -13.44 13.79 11.03
C LYS A 469 -12.75 15.13 10.85
N ALA A 470 -11.46 15.12 10.50
CA ALA A 470 -10.72 16.35 10.23
C ALA A 470 -11.28 17.08 9.01
N ARG A 471 -11.58 16.34 7.94
CA ARG A 471 -12.24 16.91 6.76
C ARG A 471 -13.57 17.57 7.13
N GLU A 472 -14.44 16.85 7.85
CA GLU A 472 -15.74 17.41 8.29
C GLU A 472 -15.55 18.65 9.16
N THR A 473 -14.56 18.65 10.04
CA THR A 473 -14.26 19.81 10.89
C THR A 473 -13.79 21.01 10.06
N CYS A 474 -12.95 20.79 9.04
CA CYS A 474 -12.54 21.82 8.09
C CYS A 474 -13.74 22.39 7.33
N MET A 475 -14.66 21.53 6.86
CA MET A 475 -15.88 21.98 6.16
C MET A 475 -16.82 22.73 7.11
N GLN A 476 -17.23 22.13 8.23
CA GLN A 476 -18.21 22.73 9.11
C GLN A 476 -17.70 23.96 9.86
N LYS A 477 -16.50 23.88 10.45
CA LYS A 477 -15.97 24.98 11.28
C LYS A 477 -15.21 25.99 10.45
N GLY A 478 -14.46 25.54 9.45
CA GLY A 478 -13.74 26.45 8.55
C GLY A 478 -14.70 27.35 7.80
N MET A 479 -15.73 26.77 7.16
CA MET A 479 -16.71 27.56 6.41
C MET A 479 -17.54 28.49 7.31
N LYS A 480 -17.83 28.10 8.56
CA LYS A 480 -18.56 28.96 9.51
C LYS A 480 -17.68 30.06 10.11
N ALA A 481 -16.41 29.77 10.40
CA ALA A 481 -15.51 30.69 11.09
C ALA A 481 -15.00 31.81 10.20
N SER A 482 -14.81 31.55 8.90
CA SER A 482 -14.23 32.56 8.01
C SER A 482 -15.20 33.69 7.66
N GLY A 483 -16.52 33.50 7.79
CA GLY A 483 -17.56 34.47 7.43
C GLY A 483 -17.67 34.74 5.92
N ASN A 484 -16.52 34.73 5.23
CA ASN A 484 -16.35 34.63 3.80
C ASN A 484 -15.95 33.19 3.47
N HIS A 485 -16.68 32.53 2.58
CA HIS A 485 -16.29 31.21 2.07
C HIS A 485 -14.92 31.35 1.39
N ALA A 486 -13.87 30.78 1.96
CA ALA A 486 -12.60 30.63 1.24
C ALA A 486 -12.90 29.77 0.02
N SER A 487 -12.42 30.19 -1.15
CA SER A 487 -12.62 29.45 -2.40
C SER A 487 -11.88 28.12 -2.40
N ASP A 488 -10.85 28.00 -1.56
CA ASP A 488 -9.95 26.86 -1.52
C ASP A 488 -10.04 26.13 -0.17
N PHE A 489 -10.24 24.81 -0.24
CA PHE A 489 -10.26 23.94 0.94
C PHE A 489 -8.92 23.91 1.68
N TRP A 490 -7.82 24.17 0.98
CA TRP A 490 -6.47 24.18 1.53
C TRP A 490 -6.31 25.16 2.70
N ASP A 491 -6.92 26.33 2.62
CA ASP A 491 -6.89 27.36 3.68
C ASP A 491 -7.47 26.83 5.00
N TYR A 492 -8.46 25.94 4.92
CA TYR A 492 -9.02 25.28 6.10
C TYR A 492 -8.16 24.10 6.57
N ALA A 493 -7.59 23.33 5.64
CA ALA A 493 -6.75 22.18 5.96
C ALA A 493 -5.43 22.57 6.64
N THR A 494 -4.86 23.74 6.31
CA THR A 494 -3.63 24.26 6.94
C THR A 494 -3.84 24.69 8.39
N ASN A 495 -5.08 25.00 8.78
CA ASN A 495 -5.41 25.36 10.15
C ASN A 495 -5.36 24.15 11.08
N LYS A 496 -4.32 24.10 11.91
CA LYS A 496 -4.05 23.03 12.91
C LYS A 496 -5.20 22.82 13.90
N THR A 497 -6.08 23.80 14.10
CA THR A 497 -7.24 23.65 14.99
C THR A 497 -8.32 22.76 14.38
N PHE A 498 -8.48 22.79 13.06
CA PHE A 498 -9.48 21.99 12.35
C PHE A 498 -8.98 20.57 12.07
N THR A 499 -7.67 20.39 11.88
CA THR A 499 -7.05 19.07 11.62
C THR A 499 -6.67 18.29 12.89
N ARG A 500 -6.90 18.87 14.09
CA ARG A 500 -6.67 18.18 15.37
C ARG A 500 -7.93 17.47 15.83
N VAL A 501 -7.98 16.16 15.61
CA VAL A 501 -9.15 15.32 15.96
C VAL A 501 -9.13 14.84 17.41
N ARG A 502 -7.94 14.59 17.98
CA ARG A 502 -7.80 14.06 19.34
C ARG A 502 -7.00 14.98 20.26
N LYS A 503 -7.37 14.98 21.54
CA LYS A 503 -6.65 15.69 22.60
C LYS A 503 -5.26 15.05 22.76
N ASN A 504 -4.23 15.88 22.89
CA ASN A 504 -2.82 15.49 23.06
C ASN A 504 -2.14 14.79 21.87
N GLU A 505 -2.83 14.59 20.74
CA GLU A 505 -2.20 14.10 19.52
C GLU A 505 -1.80 15.26 18.60
N ALA A 506 -0.77 15.03 17.78
CA ALA A 506 -0.36 15.98 16.75
C ALA A 506 -1.45 16.10 15.67
N PRO A 507 -1.75 17.32 15.18
CA PRO A 507 -2.70 17.52 14.08
C PRO A 507 -2.40 16.59 12.90
N LEU A 508 -3.44 16.21 12.16
CA LEU A 508 -3.24 15.47 10.92
C LEU A 508 -2.53 16.36 9.90
N PRO A 509 -1.65 15.79 9.05
CA PRO A 509 -1.02 16.53 7.96
C PRO A 509 -2.07 17.16 7.04
N ALA A 510 -2.01 18.47 6.83
CA ALA A 510 -2.94 19.21 5.97
C ALA A 510 -3.07 18.58 4.58
N LYS A 511 -1.95 18.14 3.99
CA LYS A 511 -1.89 17.47 2.67
C LYS A 511 -2.75 16.21 2.61
N ALA A 512 -2.77 15.39 3.67
CA ALA A 512 -3.62 14.21 3.72
C ALA A 512 -5.10 14.55 3.88
N VAL A 513 -5.41 15.63 4.63
CA VAL A 513 -6.79 16.12 4.81
C VAL A 513 -7.33 16.73 3.50
N LEU A 514 -6.51 17.47 2.77
CA LEU A 514 -6.85 17.93 1.42
C LEU A 514 -7.07 16.74 0.48
N TYR A 515 -6.16 15.76 0.49
CA TYR A 515 -6.27 14.62 -0.41
C TYR A 515 -7.51 13.76 -0.17
N VAL A 516 -7.90 13.52 1.09
CA VAL A 516 -9.16 12.82 1.37
C VAL A 516 -10.37 13.66 0.91
N ASN A 517 -10.28 14.99 0.94
CA ASN A 517 -11.35 15.85 0.39
C ASN A 517 -11.50 15.67 -1.12
N VAL A 518 -10.40 15.69 -1.86
CA VAL A 518 -10.37 15.44 -3.32
C VAL A 518 -10.94 14.05 -3.66
N ARG A 519 -10.61 13.03 -2.86
CA ARG A 519 -11.21 11.70 -3.07
C ARG A 519 -12.70 11.66 -2.73
N CYS A 520 -13.16 12.43 -1.74
CA CYS A 520 -14.59 12.50 -1.43
C CYS A 520 -15.40 13.25 -2.50
N THR A 521 -14.82 14.22 -3.20
CA THR A 521 -15.49 14.89 -4.33
C THR A 521 -15.63 13.96 -5.54
N GLU A 522 -14.65 13.08 -5.80
CA GLU A 522 -14.75 12.03 -6.83
C GLU A 522 -15.76 10.93 -6.47
N TYR A 523 -15.94 10.64 -5.18
CA TYR A 523 -16.88 9.62 -4.69
C TYR A 523 -17.91 10.19 -3.68
N PRO A 524 -18.90 11.00 -4.13
CA PRO A 524 -19.86 11.66 -3.24
C PRO A 524 -20.69 10.69 -2.37
N ALA A 525 -20.88 9.45 -2.83
CA ALA A 525 -21.58 8.41 -2.07
C ALA A 525 -20.84 8.03 -0.76
N ILE A 526 -19.51 8.06 -0.76
CA ILE A 526 -18.70 7.87 0.45
C ILE A 526 -18.93 9.06 1.38
N ASP A 527 -18.90 10.27 0.83
CA ASP A 527 -19.05 11.51 1.60
C ASP A 527 -20.38 11.56 2.36
N GLY A 528 -21.50 11.38 1.65
CA GLY A 528 -22.84 11.40 2.26
C GLY A 528 -23.02 10.35 3.36
N LYS A 529 -22.41 9.18 3.21
CA LYS A 529 -22.48 8.11 4.22
C LYS A 529 -21.61 8.41 5.45
N PHE A 530 -20.43 8.99 5.29
CA PHE A 530 -19.58 9.37 6.42
C PHE A 530 -20.11 10.58 7.19
N ALA A 531 -20.71 11.55 6.51
CA ALA A 531 -21.41 12.66 7.15
C ALA A 531 -22.51 12.14 8.11
N SER A 532 -23.26 11.11 7.69
CA SER A 532 -24.29 10.49 8.54
C SER A 532 -23.73 9.75 9.77
N MET A 533 -22.57 9.10 9.67
CA MET A 533 -21.90 8.43 10.81
C MET A 533 -21.41 9.43 11.87
N LEU A 534 -21.13 10.67 11.47
CA LEU A 534 -20.71 11.73 12.38
C LEU A 534 -21.90 12.44 13.04
N GLN A 535 -23.13 12.22 12.57
CA GLN A 535 -24.27 13.09 12.87
C GLN A 535 -25.25 12.69 13.98
N ASP A 536 -25.14 11.55 14.66
CA ASP A 536 -26.15 11.28 15.72
C ASP A 536 -25.93 12.06 17.02
N SER A 537 -24.68 12.36 17.32
CA SER A 537 -24.25 13.02 18.53
C SER A 537 -22.76 12.78 18.62
N LEU A 538 -22.04 13.88 18.73
CA LEU A 538 -20.84 13.96 19.55
C LEU A 538 -21.23 13.74 21.03
N LYS A 539 -21.90 12.60 21.33
CA LYS A 539 -22.10 11.97 22.65
C LYS A 539 -20.69 11.61 23.14
N SER A 540 -20.02 12.66 23.58
CA SER A 540 -19.22 12.63 24.78
C SER A 540 -20.17 12.19 25.90
N ASP A 541 -20.17 10.90 26.21
CA ASP A 541 -20.56 10.38 27.54
C ASP A 541 -19.48 10.81 28.56
N SER A 542 -19.38 12.10 28.82
CA SER A 542 -18.51 12.65 29.85
C SER A 542 -19.18 13.89 30.42
N ASP A 543 -19.81 13.72 31.58
CA ASP A 543 -20.30 14.72 32.55
C ASP A 543 -21.52 15.58 32.16
N LYS A 544 -22.72 15.00 32.25
CA LYS A 544 -23.93 15.76 32.58
C LYS A 544 -24.49 15.32 33.93
N ASP A 545 -23.86 15.79 34.99
CA ASP A 545 -24.55 16.11 36.24
C ASP A 545 -24.97 17.57 36.17
N MET A 546 -26.23 17.81 35.81
CA MET A 546 -26.91 19.09 36.02
C MET A 546 -28.25 18.76 36.69
N GLU A 547 -28.16 18.45 37.98
CA GLU A 547 -29.26 18.74 38.91
C GLU A 547 -29.38 20.26 39.00
N GLY A 548 -30.57 20.82 38.72
CA GLY A 548 -30.76 22.26 38.82
C GLY A 548 -32.07 22.82 38.26
N THR A 549 -33.20 22.32 38.80
CA THR A 549 -34.35 23.08 39.32
C THR A 549 -35.03 24.21 38.50
N ALA A 550 -36.34 24.03 38.26
CA ALA A 550 -37.51 24.95 38.23
C ALA A 550 -37.35 26.37 37.63
N ASP A 551 -38.29 26.93 36.87
CA ASP A 551 -39.70 27.11 37.19
C ASP A 551 -40.39 27.78 35.99
N SER A 552 -41.65 27.45 35.73
CA SER A 552 -42.67 28.34 35.12
C SER A 552 -43.89 27.51 34.74
N GLY A 553 -44.91 27.63 35.58
CA GLY A 553 -46.24 27.12 35.27
C GLY A 553 -46.92 27.92 34.16
N GLU A 554 -47.79 27.26 33.39
CA GLU A 554 -49.17 27.69 33.23
C GLU A 554 -50.00 26.70 32.38
N LYS A 555 -51.24 26.49 32.82
CA LYS A 555 -52.45 26.09 32.07
C LYS A 555 -52.57 24.63 31.61
N LYS A 556 -53.02 23.81 32.57
CA LYS A 556 -53.67 22.50 32.40
C LYS A 556 -55.10 22.65 31.88
N THR A 557 -55.34 22.64 30.56
CA THR A 557 -56.66 22.28 29.98
C THR A 557 -56.64 21.67 28.58
N THR A 558 -55.48 21.47 27.93
CA THR A 558 -55.38 20.87 26.58
C THR A 558 -54.58 19.56 26.50
N ALA A 559 -54.14 19.02 27.64
CA ALA A 559 -53.27 17.84 27.70
C ALA A 559 -53.91 16.58 27.09
N ALA A 560 -55.17 16.27 27.41
CA ALA A 560 -55.82 15.05 26.93
C ALA A 560 -56.04 15.03 25.40
N LYS A 561 -56.34 16.19 24.78
CA LYS A 561 -56.50 16.29 23.32
C LYS A 561 -55.17 16.20 22.58
N ARG A 562 -54.09 16.75 23.18
CA ARG A 562 -52.72 16.58 22.66
C ARG A 562 -52.25 15.14 22.79
N GLU A 563 -52.54 14.47 23.90
CA GLU A 563 -52.17 13.07 24.12
C GLU A 563 -52.84 12.14 23.10
N LYS A 564 -54.14 12.33 22.84
CA LYS A 564 -54.84 11.56 21.79
C LYS A 564 -54.28 11.82 20.38
N ALA A 565 -54.01 13.07 20.03
CA ALA A 565 -53.41 13.42 18.72
C ALA A 565 -51.97 12.86 18.58
N ILE A 566 -51.22 12.79 19.69
CA ILE A 566 -49.89 12.17 19.72
C ILE A 566 -50.02 10.66 19.52
N MET A 567 -50.95 9.97 20.21
CA MET A 567 -51.17 8.53 20.02
C MET A 567 -51.63 8.19 18.60
N GLU A 568 -52.58 8.93 18.02
CA GLU A 568 -53.01 8.71 16.63
C GLU A 568 -51.84 8.86 15.65
N ARG A 569 -50.99 9.89 15.85
CA ARG A 569 -49.78 10.06 15.03
C ARG A 569 -48.76 8.94 15.24
N PHE A 570 -48.62 8.43 16.46
CA PHE A 570 -47.77 7.28 16.76
C PHE A 570 -48.26 6.00 16.07
N ASP A 571 -49.57 5.78 16.01
CA ASP A 571 -50.14 4.63 15.33
C ASP A 571 -49.96 4.74 13.81
N THR A 572 -50.18 5.93 13.21
CA THR A 572 -49.87 6.17 11.79
C THR A 572 -48.40 5.91 11.47
N VAL A 573 -47.47 6.46 12.26
CA VAL A 573 -46.03 6.23 12.08
C VAL A 573 -45.67 4.75 12.26
N ARG A 574 -46.33 4.05 13.18
CA ARG A 574 -46.11 2.61 13.38
C ARG A 574 -46.56 1.82 12.15
N ASP A 575 -47.67 2.16 11.54
CA ASP A 575 -48.19 1.45 10.37
C ASP A 575 -47.41 1.79 9.09
N GLU A 576 -47.01 3.05 8.89
CA GLU A 576 -46.05 3.44 7.84
C GLU A 576 -44.73 2.67 8.00
N MET A 577 -44.23 2.55 9.22
CA MET A 577 -43.00 1.79 9.51
C MET A 577 -43.15 0.29 9.20
N LYS A 578 -44.33 -0.30 9.45
CA LYS A 578 -44.59 -1.71 9.09
C LYS A 578 -44.66 -1.87 7.56
N GLU A 579 -45.31 -0.96 6.85
CA GLU A 579 -45.41 -1.00 5.39
C GLU A 579 -44.02 -0.84 4.74
N GLU A 580 -43.22 0.12 5.20
CA GLU A 580 -41.85 0.29 4.74
C GLU A 580 -40.98 -0.94 5.06
N GLN A 581 -41.17 -1.57 6.23
CA GLN A 581 -40.48 -2.81 6.58
C GLN A 581 -40.85 -3.95 5.62
N GLN A 582 -42.13 -4.11 5.28
CA GLN A 582 -42.59 -5.11 4.31
C GLN A 582 -42.06 -4.83 2.90
N LYS A 583 -42.10 -3.58 2.44
CA LYS A 583 -41.54 -3.17 1.15
C LYS A 583 -40.04 -3.42 1.08
N THR A 584 -39.31 -3.09 2.14
CA THR A 584 -37.86 -3.36 2.26
C THR A 584 -37.59 -4.86 2.24
N TYR A 585 -38.41 -5.67 2.91
CA TYR A 585 -38.31 -7.12 2.89
C TYR A 585 -38.52 -7.70 1.49
N GLN A 586 -39.53 -7.22 0.75
CA GLN A 586 -39.78 -7.65 -0.63
C GLN A 586 -38.64 -7.26 -1.58
N GLN A 587 -38.13 -6.03 -1.48
CA GLN A 587 -36.96 -5.59 -2.25
C GLN A 587 -35.72 -6.45 -1.96
N ARG A 588 -35.55 -6.87 -0.70
CA ARG A 588 -34.46 -7.76 -0.31
C ARG A 588 -34.60 -9.15 -0.94
N GLN A 589 -35.80 -9.71 -0.96
CA GLN A 589 -36.06 -11.00 -1.62
C GLN A 589 -35.79 -10.93 -3.12
N GLN A 590 -36.18 -9.83 -3.78
CA GLN A 590 -35.88 -9.60 -5.19
C GLN A 590 -34.37 -9.50 -5.45
N TYR A 591 -33.63 -8.77 -4.63
CA TYR A 591 -32.17 -8.66 -4.77
C TYR A 591 -31.46 -10.00 -4.56
N ILE A 592 -31.89 -10.81 -3.58
CA ILE A 592 -31.34 -12.16 -3.36
C ILE A 592 -31.60 -13.05 -4.57
N ALA A 593 -32.81 -13.00 -5.14
CA ALA A 593 -33.16 -13.76 -6.34
C ALA A 593 -32.30 -13.36 -7.56
N ILE A 594 -32.10 -12.06 -7.79
CA ILE A 594 -31.24 -11.56 -8.87
C ILE A 594 -29.80 -12.05 -8.69
N ARG A 595 -29.25 -11.95 -7.47
CA ARG A 595 -27.87 -12.39 -7.20
C ARG A 595 -27.69 -13.90 -7.36
N GLN A 596 -28.69 -14.69 -6.98
CA GLN A 596 -28.68 -16.14 -7.21
C GLN A 596 -28.70 -16.45 -8.70
N GLN A 597 -29.50 -15.71 -9.48
CA GLN A 597 -29.54 -15.84 -10.93
C GLN A 597 -28.18 -15.47 -11.58
N GLU A 598 -27.56 -14.35 -11.19
CA GLU A 598 -26.25 -13.93 -11.70
C GLU A 598 -25.15 -14.97 -11.41
N MET A 599 -25.13 -15.54 -10.19
CA MET A 599 -24.17 -16.59 -9.84
C MET A 599 -24.39 -17.88 -10.65
N GLU A 600 -25.65 -18.25 -10.93
CA GLU A 600 -25.97 -19.42 -11.74
C GLU A 600 -25.59 -19.18 -13.22
N GLU A 601 -25.81 -17.98 -13.74
CA GLU A 601 -25.40 -17.56 -15.08
C GLU A 601 -23.86 -17.55 -15.23
N GLU A 602 -23.13 -17.01 -14.25
CA GLU A 602 -21.67 -17.03 -14.24
C GLU A 602 -21.12 -18.46 -14.17
N ARG A 603 -21.70 -19.31 -13.31
CA ARG A 603 -21.35 -20.74 -13.22
C ARG A 603 -21.59 -21.44 -14.56
N ARG A 604 -22.72 -21.15 -15.22
CA ARG A 604 -23.05 -21.68 -16.54
C ARG A 604 -22.10 -21.18 -17.62
N SER A 605 -21.70 -19.91 -17.58
CA SER A 605 -20.70 -19.34 -18.51
C SER A 605 -19.36 -20.05 -18.37
N LYS A 606 -18.85 -20.22 -17.15
CA LYS A 606 -17.59 -20.93 -16.89
C LYS A 606 -17.64 -22.38 -17.37
N ALA A 607 -18.76 -23.06 -17.16
CA ALA A 607 -18.97 -24.42 -17.65
C ALA A 607 -18.94 -24.48 -19.19
N TRP A 608 -19.48 -23.47 -19.88
CA TRP A 608 -19.39 -23.36 -21.34
C TRP A 608 -17.96 -23.16 -21.84
N ASP A 609 -17.18 -22.31 -21.18
CA ASP A 609 -15.79 -22.06 -21.56
C ASP A 609 -14.92 -23.30 -21.37
N GLU A 610 -15.08 -23.99 -20.23
CA GLU A 610 -14.43 -25.27 -19.96
C GLU A 610 -14.83 -26.33 -21.00
N TYR A 611 -16.13 -26.45 -21.31
CA TYR A 611 -16.63 -27.39 -22.31
C TYR A 611 -16.03 -27.12 -23.69
N ARG A 612 -15.94 -25.86 -24.12
CA ARG A 612 -15.30 -25.50 -25.41
C ARG A 612 -13.81 -25.80 -25.42
N GLN A 613 -13.11 -25.55 -24.32
CA GLN A 613 -11.68 -25.84 -24.22
C GLN A 613 -11.42 -27.34 -24.29
N LEU A 614 -12.09 -28.12 -23.44
CA LEU A 614 -11.93 -29.58 -23.41
C LEU A 614 -12.37 -30.23 -24.72
N GLY A 615 -13.39 -29.69 -25.40
CA GLY A 615 -13.79 -30.16 -26.73
C GLY A 615 -12.68 -29.99 -27.78
N ARG A 616 -11.93 -28.88 -27.74
CA ARG A 616 -10.76 -28.69 -28.62
C ARG A 616 -9.64 -29.67 -28.29
N GLU A 617 -9.34 -29.85 -27.00
CA GLU A 617 -8.31 -30.78 -26.55
C GLU A 617 -8.65 -32.24 -26.92
N TYR A 618 -9.91 -32.64 -26.77
CA TYR A 618 -10.40 -33.96 -27.14
C TYR A 618 -10.23 -34.24 -28.64
N ASN A 619 -10.56 -33.26 -29.50
CA ASN A 619 -10.41 -33.39 -30.94
C ASN A 619 -8.93 -33.50 -31.34
N LEU A 620 -8.05 -32.66 -30.78
CA LEU A 620 -6.60 -32.71 -31.03
C LEU A 620 -5.99 -34.07 -30.68
N MET A 621 -6.47 -34.72 -29.62
CA MET A 621 -5.99 -36.06 -29.22
C MET A 621 -6.54 -37.19 -30.07
N THR A 622 -7.65 -36.96 -30.77
CA THR A 622 -8.23 -37.95 -31.68
C THR A 622 -7.39 -38.07 -32.95
N ASP A 623 -6.73 -36.99 -33.37
CA ASP A 623 -5.88 -36.97 -34.58
C ASP A 623 -4.48 -37.57 -34.32
N ALA A 624 -4.02 -37.58 -33.07
CA ALA A 624 -2.71 -38.10 -32.70
C ALA A 624 -2.81 -39.59 -32.31
N ASN A 625 -2.44 -40.50 -33.22
CA ASN A 625 -2.34 -41.95 -33.01
C ASN A 625 -1.28 -42.33 -31.95
N ASN A 626 -1.47 -41.91 -30.69
CA ASN A 626 -0.59 -42.20 -29.58
C ASN A 626 -1.38 -42.97 -28.50
N PRO A 627 -1.04 -44.23 -28.20
CA PRO A 627 -1.77 -45.05 -27.23
C PRO A 627 -1.70 -44.52 -25.78
N LEU A 628 -0.72 -43.67 -25.45
CA LEU A 628 -0.69 -42.99 -24.14
C LEU A 628 -1.81 -41.95 -23.98
N ASN A 629 -2.43 -41.51 -25.08
CA ASN A 629 -3.52 -40.54 -25.05
C ASN A 629 -4.87 -41.16 -24.67
N ASP A 630 -5.05 -42.48 -24.77
CA ASP A 630 -6.38 -43.09 -24.61
C ASP A 630 -6.97 -42.86 -23.22
N ARG A 631 -6.17 -43.05 -22.16
CA ARG A 631 -6.61 -42.79 -20.78
C ARG A 631 -6.89 -41.31 -20.51
N TYR A 632 -6.11 -40.42 -21.13
CA TYR A 632 -6.33 -38.98 -20.97
C TYR A 632 -7.59 -38.53 -21.73
N ARG A 633 -7.86 -39.11 -22.91
CA ARG A 633 -9.08 -38.90 -23.68
C ARG A 633 -10.32 -39.38 -22.92
N GLU A 634 -10.27 -40.53 -22.26
CA GLU A 634 -11.38 -41.02 -21.41
C GLU A 634 -11.71 -40.03 -20.28
N ASN A 635 -10.70 -39.53 -19.57
CA ASN A 635 -10.91 -38.54 -18.51
C ASN A 635 -11.53 -37.24 -19.05
N ILE A 636 -11.09 -36.78 -20.21
CA ILE A 636 -11.66 -35.59 -20.86
C ILE A 636 -13.10 -35.86 -21.30
N ALA A 637 -13.39 -37.03 -21.87
CA ALA A 637 -14.74 -37.44 -22.25
C ALA A 637 -15.68 -37.48 -21.05
N ASP A 638 -15.24 -38.03 -19.92
CA ASP A 638 -16.00 -38.02 -18.67
C ASP A 638 -16.30 -36.63 -18.17
N ARG A 639 -15.30 -35.73 -18.22
CA ARG A 639 -15.48 -34.34 -17.82
C ARG A 639 -16.43 -33.60 -18.76
N LEU A 640 -16.34 -33.83 -20.07
CA LEU A 640 -17.27 -33.29 -21.06
C LEU A 640 -18.70 -33.76 -20.77
N ARG A 641 -18.92 -35.05 -20.48
CA ARG A 641 -20.24 -35.59 -20.10
C ARG A 641 -20.82 -34.93 -18.83
N GLN A 642 -19.97 -34.66 -17.83
CA GLN A 642 -20.39 -33.91 -16.64
C GLN A 642 -20.81 -32.48 -16.97
N LEU A 643 -20.04 -31.79 -17.83
CA LEU A 643 -20.34 -30.43 -18.27
C LEU A 643 -21.62 -30.39 -19.11
N GLU A 644 -21.85 -31.36 -19.99
CA GLU A 644 -23.10 -31.49 -20.76
C GLU A 644 -24.33 -31.62 -19.86
N LYS A 645 -24.22 -32.41 -18.78
CA LYS A 645 -25.28 -32.53 -17.77
C LYS A 645 -25.54 -31.20 -17.06
N ILE A 646 -24.49 -30.45 -16.70
CA ILE A 646 -24.61 -29.12 -16.07
C ILE A 646 -25.24 -28.11 -17.04
N LEU A 647 -24.85 -28.16 -18.32
CA LEU A 647 -25.29 -27.21 -19.35
C LEU A 647 -26.68 -27.54 -19.94
N GLY A 648 -27.21 -28.74 -19.65
CA GLY A 648 -28.47 -29.23 -20.20
C GLY A 648 -28.37 -29.64 -21.67
N ILE A 649 -27.19 -30.04 -22.15
CA ILE A 649 -26.98 -30.49 -23.53
C ILE A 649 -27.53 -31.91 -23.68
N LYS A 650 -28.47 -32.11 -24.60
CA LYS A 650 -29.07 -33.44 -24.87
C LYS A 650 -28.02 -34.36 -25.52
N LYS A 651 -27.94 -35.62 -25.08
CA LYS A 651 -26.98 -36.65 -25.57
C LYS A 651 -26.84 -36.78 -27.09
N LYS A 652 -27.89 -36.47 -27.86
CA LYS A 652 -27.87 -36.51 -29.34
C LYS A 652 -26.96 -35.45 -29.98
N LYS A 653 -26.48 -34.45 -29.22
CA LYS A 653 -25.60 -33.37 -29.68
C LYS A 653 -24.22 -33.37 -29.00
N THR A 654 -23.91 -34.46 -28.30
CA THR A 654 -22.67 -34.62 -27.55
C THR A 654 -21.48 -34.67 -28.51
N MET A 655 -20.40 -33.95 -28.17
CA MET A 655 -19.14 -33.98 -28.96
C MET A 655 -18.40 -35.31 -28.80
N VAL A 656 -18.66 -36.03 -27.71
CA VAL A 656 -18.13 -37.37 -27.46
C VAL A 656 -18.98 -38.35 -28.27
N ILE A 657 -18.58 -38.61 -29.52
CA ILE A 657 -19.12 -39.75 -30.28
C ILE A 657 -18.80 -40.99 -29.45
N GLU A 658 -19.84 -41.72 -29.02
CA GLU A 658 -19.66 -43.00 -28.36
C GLU A 658 -18.78 -43.85 -29.26
N LEU A 659 -17.52 -44.07 -28.85
CA LEU A 659 -16.70 -45.15 -29.37
C LEU A 659 -17.41 -46.41 -28.90
N SER A 660 -18.45 -46.82 -29.64
CA SER A 660 -19.23 -47.99 -29.32
C SER A 660 -18.27 -49.16 -29.37
N SER A 661 -18.07 -49.75 -28.20
CA SER A 661 -17.56 -51.09 -28.03
C SER A 661 -18.64 -52.06 -28.51
N ASP A 662 -18.95 -52.03 -29.81
CA ASP A 662 -19.76 -53.05 -30.48
C ASP A 662 -18.92 -54.33 -30.71
N SER A 663 -18.07 -54.69 -29.75
CA SER A 663 -17.35 -55.96 -29.74
C SER A 663 -17.79 -56.79 -28.53
N SER A 664 -18.74 -57.67 -28.83
CA SER A 664 -18.99 -58.98 -28.20
C SER A 664 -19.36 -59.05 -26.72
N SER A 665 -20.62 -59.40 -26.44
CA SER A 665 -20.96 -60.60 -25.64
C SER A 665 -22.48 -60.82 -25.62
N ASP A 666 -22.98 -61.44 -26.69
CA ASP A 666 -24.29 -62.13 -26.71
C ASP A 666 -24.18 -63.60 -26.25
N GLU A 667 -23.14 -63.96 -25.51
CA GLU A 667 -22.99 -65.29 -24.89
C GLU A 667 -22.83 -65.16 -23.37
N ASP A 668 -23.93 -65.02 -22.62
CA ASP A 668 -23.99 -65.49 -21.21
C ASP A 668 -25.39 -65.42 -20.56
N VAL A 669 -26.47 -65.62 -21.34
CA VAL A 669 -27.84 -65.69 -20.79
C VAL A 669 -28.25 -67.13 -20.38
N ALA A 670 -27.38 -68.14 -20.54
CA ALA A 670 -27.79 -69.54 -20.36
C ALA A 670 -27.58 -70.16 -18.96
N ASN A 671 -26.95 -69.50 -17.96
CA ASN A 671 -26.49 -70.24 -16.77
C ASN A 671 -26.92 -69.69 -15.38
N LYS A 672 -28.09 -69.05 -15.27
CA LYS A 672 -28.65 -68.63 -13.96
C LYS A 672 -30.12 -69.02 -13.74
N GLN A 673 -30.55 -70.16 -14.29
CA GLN A 673 -31.76 -70.88 -13.86
C GLN A 673 -31.40 -72.23 -13.22
N SER A 674 -30.63 -72.21 -12.15
CA SER A 674 -30.60 -73.32 -11.19
C SER A 674 -30.40 -72.75 -9.79
N ASN A 675 -31.21 -73.20 -8.84
CA ASN A 675 -31.21 -72.85 -7.41
C ASN A 675 -32.12 -71.69 -7.01
N LYS A 676 -33.43 -71.94 -7.10
CA LYS A 676 -34.37 -71.43 -6.09
C LYS A 676 -35.41 -72.50 -5.76
N SER A 677 -34.92 -73.56 -5.12
CA SER A 677 -35.73 -74.53 -4.38
C SER A 677 -35.87 -74.09 -2.91
N ASP A 678 -37.08 -74.22 -2.41
CA ASP A 678 -37.46 -74.54 -1.03
C ASP A 678 -37.01 -73.66 0.15
N ASN A 679 -37.99 -72.92 0.67
CA ASN A 679 -38.48 -72.93 2.07
C ASN A 679 -39.46 -71.75 2.19
N GLY A 680 -40.77 -71.92 2.43
CA GLY A 680 -41.42 -72.62 3.55
C GLY A 680 -41.78 -71.57 4.61
N LYS A 681 -42.97 -70.94 4.52
CA LYS A 681 -44.15 -71.19 5.37
C LYS A 681 -43.85 -71.25 6.88
N GLU A 682 -44.17 -70.19 7.60
CA GLU A 682 -45.26 -70.13 8.59
C GLU A 682 -45.73 -68.68 8.75
#